data_AF-A0A014LHN2-F1
#
_entry.id   AF-A0A014LHN2-F1
#
_cell.length_a   1.000
_cell.length_b   1.000
_cell.length_c   1.000
_cell.angle_alpha   90.00
_cell.angle_beta   90.00
_cell.angle_gamma   90.00
#
_symmetry.space_group_name_H-M   'P 1'
#
loop_
_entity.id
_entity.type
_entity.pdbx_description
1 polymer ?
#
loop_
_entity_poly.entity_id
_entity_poly.type
_entity_poly.pdbx_seq_one_letter_code
_entity_poly.pdbx_strand_id
1 'polypeptide(L)'
;MRHDTIVDAIGNTPAVRLRVDAAEGVEVYAKLELLNPYAMKDRVARQMILEARRSGALEEGAPIVESSSGTMALGIALVGTYLGHPVHIVTDPRIDPITLTKLEALGCVVHVVETMTGQGWQSARLERLAELMSGMPGAYWPQQYSNPQNPAAYRTLADELIGALGTVDVVVGSVGSGGSLCGTSAALLERLPDLKVVGVDCVGSVLFGQPDVPARRQSGLGNSLYPDNIDYRLFDEVHWLSDDEAFDATQRLAREQKIFAGNTSGSVYRILTHLAAEAGPGTRLVGILPDRGDRYVDSVYRHRPAGPIATRPVEVPYGTTVTGWSFASIPRENRPVLVFVESNTTGTGMLALRTAVRLGFEPVLLAKDPARYAGLDGTGCRTVACDTESDADVLRAVREAAGKRTIAGLTTTSDFYLEHTARLAAALGLPGHAPETMTACRDKSLTRTALRDAGVPQPAFAVIGDSADIAGAVASVGLPCVVKPVGGSGSQDVLWCADAATAAEHAARVLAVTENVRGQATAGKVLIEEYARGPEYSVEMFCDNGQAACIGVTQRTACALPYFVETGHVFPAELPEATSGELAESARQALKAVGFDRGPAHVEIRMTDMGPVVIEINARLAGGMIPELVRAATGIDLLEQQVRAAAGYPVRLLADRARHAGIRFLVARRTGRLVAITGTAEAERVPGVERVVTTGSPGRAVRPPRDAYDRLGYVIAVGDSAQEVLETLDAAVRLVDVVTDQD
;
A
#
# COMPACT_ATOMS: atom_id res chain seq x y z
N MET A 1 -3.48 -34.39 6.78
CA MET A 1 -4.06 -33.06 7.08
C MET A 1 -5.47 -33.31 7.61
N ARG A 2 -5.87 -32.65 8.70
CA ARG A 2 -7.23 -32.72 9.27
C ARG A 2 -7.82 -31.31 9.25
N HIS A 3 -9.04 -31.16 8.76
CA HIS A 3 -9.80 -29.92 8.73
C HIS A 3 -11.13 -30.12 9.47
N ASP A 4 -11.66 -29.07 10.11
CA ASP A 4 -12.93 -29.15 10.82
C ASP A 4 -14.12 -28.99 9.88
N THR A 5 -13.95 -28.23 8.78
CA THR A 5 -14.98 -28.04 7.76
C THR A 5 -14.45 -28.25 6.35
N ILE A 6 -15.36 -28.45 5.38
CA ILE A 6 -15.00 -28.49 3.96
C ILE A 6 -14.47 -27.14 3.46
N VAL A 7 -14.93 -26.03 4.08
CA VAL A 7 -14.46 -24.68 3.75
C VAL A 7 -13.02 -24.47 4.23
N ASP A 8 -12.62 -25.10 5.33
CA ASP A 8 -11.23 -25.06 5.83
C ASP A 8 -10.26 -25.90 5.01
N ALA A 9 -10.79 -26.82 4.19
CA ALA A 9 -9.99 -27.62 3.25
C ALA A 9 -9.68 -26.86 1.94
N ILE A 10 -10.19 -25.64 1.77
CA ILE A 10 -9.86 -24.77 0.64
C ILE A 10 -8.44 -24.23 0.81
N GLY A 11 -7.62 -24.38 -0.24
CA GLY A 11 -6.21 -24.01 -0.24
C GLY A 11 -5.27 -25.16 0.08
N ASN A 12 -4.01 -24.85 0.42
CA ASN A 12 -2.95 -25.82 0.69
C ASN A 12 -2.77 -26.88 -0.42
N THR A 13 -2.95 -26.47 -1.67
CA THR A 13 -2.84 -27.38 -2.82
C THR A 13 -1.37 -27.70 -3.10
N PRO A 14 -1.04 -28.86 -3.71
CA PRO A 14 0.36 -29.21 -3.95
C PRO A 14 0.97 -28.42 -5.12
N ALA A 15 2.27 -28.16 -5.00
CA ALA A 15 3.13 -27.80 -6.13
C ALA A 15 3.83 -29.07 -6.62
N VAL A 16 3.66 -29.42 -7.90
CA VAL A 16 4.17 -30.65 -8.50
C VAL A 16 5.19 -30.32 -9.58
N ARG A 17 6.37 -30.95 -9.53
CA ARG A 17 7.39 -30.79 -10.57
C ARG A 17 6.93 -31.43 -11.88
N LEU A 18 6.96 -30.67 -12.96
CA LEU A 18 6.62 -31.13 -14.30
C LEU A 18 7.85 -31.75 -14.99
N ARG A 19 7.59 -32.73 -15.86
CA ARG A 19 8.61 -33.39 -16.71
C ARG A 19 8.53 -32.81 -18.11
N VAL A 20 9.24 -31.71 -18.34
CA VAL A 20 9.28 -31.00 -19.61
C VAL A 20 10.72 -30.91 -20.11
N ASP A 21 10.89 -30.73 -21.42
CA ASP A 21 12.20 -30.44 -21.99
C ASP A 21 12.62 -29.04 -21.54
N ALA A 22 13.57 -28.98 -20.62
CA ALA A 22 14.07 -27.74 -20.01
C ALA A 22 15.59 -27.67 -20.12
N ALA A 23 16.13 -26.45 -20.11
CA ALA A 23 17.58 -26.25 -20.03
C ALA A 23 18.15 -26.83 -18.72
N GLU A 24 19.46 -27.09 -18.70
CA GLU A 24 20.13 -27.67 -17.55
C GLU A 24 19.93 -26.82 -16.28
N GLY A 25 19.52 -27.44 -15.18
CA GLY A 25 19.27 -26.77 -13.90
C GLY A 25 17.95 -25.99 -13.81
N VAL A 26 17.15 -25.93 -14.87
CA VAL A 26 15.82 -25.30 -14.83
C VAL A 26 14.82 -26.23 -14.15
N GLU A 27 14.02 -25.66 -13.24
CA GLU A 27 12.97 -26.38 -12.54
C GLU A 27 11.59 -25.82 -12.89
N VAL A 28 10.66 -26.69 -13.26
CA VAL A 28 9.30 -26.29 -13.66
C VAL A 28 8.30 -26.96 -12.74
N TYR A 29 7.47 -26.16 -12.09
CA TYR A 29 6.44 -26.61 -11.16
C TYR A 29 5.03 -26.20 -11.63
N ALA A 30 4.05 -27.02 -11.31
CA ALA A 30 2.63 -26.73 -11.45
C ALA A 30 1.99 -26.62 -10.07
N LYS A 31 1.40 -25.47 -9.77
CA LYS A 31 0.55 -25.28 -8.59
C LYS A 31 -0.86 -25.77 -8.91
N LEU A 32 -1.23 -26.93 -8.34
CA LEU A 32 -2.43 -27.69 -8.71
C LEU A 32 -3.69 -27.19 -7.99
N GLU A 33 -4.11 -25.96 -8.31
CA GLU A 33 -5.34 -25.37 -7.76
C GLU A 33 -6.62 -26.10 -8.19
N LEU A 34 -6.54 -26.92 -9.23
CA LEU A 34 -7.58 -27.90 -9.58
C LEU A 34 -7.86 -28.92 -8.45
N LEU A 35 -7.00 -29.04 -7.43
CA LEU A 35 -7.18 -29.94 -6.28
C LEU A 35 -7.85 -29.30 -5.06
N ASN A 36 -8.29 -28.04 -5.14
CA ASN A 36 -9.32 -27.52 -4.23
C ASN A 36 -10.61 -28.35 -4.35
N PRO A 37 -11.55 -28.32 -3.38
CA PRO A 37 -12.76 -29.15 -3.38
C PRO A 37 -13.47 -29.25 -4.75
N TYR A 38 -13.74 -28.11 -5.38
CA TYR A 38 -14.21 -28.02 -6.76
C TYR A 38 -13.11 -27.52 -7.69
N ALA A 39 -12.55 -26.33 -7.43
CA ALA A 39 -11.51 -25.71 -8.25
C ALA A 39 -10.94 -24.45 -7.56
N MET A 40 -10.01 -23.76 -8.22
CA MET A 40 -9.37 -22.56 -7.68
C MET A 40 -10.32 -21.49 -7.11
N LYS A 41 -11.50 -21.30 -7.72
CA LYS A 41 -12.44 -20.23 -7.33
C LYS A 41 -13.09 -20.44 -5.96
N ASP A 42 -12.91 -21.62 -5.37
CA ASP A 42 -13.25 -21.89 -3.97
C ASP A 42 -12.57 -20.89 -3.02
N ARG A 43 -11.30 -20.50 -3.30
CA ARG A 43 -10.56 -19.50 -2.51
C ARG A 43 -11.26 -18.15 -2.50
N VAL A 44 -11.68 -17.70 -3.69
CA VAL A 44 -12.30 -16.38 -3.89
C VAL A 44 -13.66 -16.33 -3.22
N ALA A 45 -14.47 -17.38 -3.40
CA ALA A 45 -15.76 -17.50 -2.75
C ALA A 45 -15.63 -17.47 -1.22
N ARG A 46 -14.68 -18.25 -0.67
CA ARG A 46 -14.38 -18.27 0.77
C ARG A 46 -14.00 -16.88 1.28
N GLN A 47 -13.05 -16.22 0.62
CA GLN A 47 -12.59 -14.90 1.02
C GLN A 47 -13.72 -13.87 0.98
N MET A 48 -14.46 -13.79 -0.13
CA MET A 48 -15.53 -12.80 -0.30
C MET A 48 -16.66 -12.98 0.70
N ILE A 49 -17.15 -14.22 0.88
CA ILE A 49 -18.29 -14.49 1.75
C ILE A 49 -17.91 -14.30 3.22
N LEU A 50 -16.74 -14.79 3.65
CA LEU A 50 -16.30 -14.59 5.04
C LEU A 50 -16.05 -13.12 5.35
N GLU A 51 -15.46 -12.37 4.41
CA GLU A 51 -15.27 -10.93 4.57
C GLU A 51 -16.60 -10.16 4.59
N ALA A 52 -17.55 -10.51 3.72
CA ALA A 52 -18.87 -9.90 3.71
C ALA A 52 -19.62 -10.13 5.02
N ARG A 53 -19.51 -11.34 5.61
CA ARG A 53 -20.07 -11.62 6.94
C ARG A 53 -19.36 -10.83 8.03
N ARG A 54 -18.02 -10.78 8.00
CA ARG A 54 -17.21 -10.07 8.99
C ARG A 54 -17.49 -8.56 9.00
N SER A 55 -17.68 -7.98 7.81
CA SER A 55 -17.96 -6.54 7.63
C SER A 55 -19.44 -6.17 7.81
N GLY A 56 -20.35 -7.15 7.93
CA GLY A 56 -21.79 -6.92 7.98
C GLY A 56 -22.45 -6.67 6.61
N ALA A 57 -21.69 -6.75 5.50
CA ALA A 57 -22.24 -6.64 4.15
C ALA A 57 -23.11 -7.84 3.74
N LEU A 58 -22.98 -8.98 4.43
CA LEU A 58 -23.84 -10.16 4.30
C LEU A 58 -24.37 -10.55 5.67
N GLU A 59 -25.66 -10.28 5.91
CA GLU A 59 -26.38 -10.66 7.13
C GLU A 59 -26.59 -12.18 7.23
N GLU A 60 -26.73 -12.69 8.46
CA GLU A 60 -26.96 -14.13 8.69
C GLU A 60 -28.23 -14.63 8.00
N GLY A 61 -28.10 -15.70 7.20
CA GLY A 61 -29.21 -16.27 6.43
C GLY A 61 -29.64 -15.47 5.20
N ALA A 62 -29.04 -14.31 4.93
CA ALA A 62 -29.37 -13.52 3.74
C ALA A 62 -28.92 -14.20 2.44
N PRO A 63 -29.65 -14.04 1.32
CA PRO A 63 -29.36 -14.74 0.08
C PRO A 63 -28.11 -14.19 -0.62
N ILE A 64 -27.40 -15.06 -1.33
CA ILE A 64 -26.28 -14.70 -2.20
C ILE A 64 -26.70 -14.89 -3.65
N VAL A 65 -26.53 -13.87 -4.48
CA VAL A 65 -26.86 -13.92 -5.92
C VAL A 65 -25.61 -13.66 -6.74
N GLU A 66 -25.26 -14.55 -7.66
CA GLU A 66 -24.09 -14.37 -8.53
C GLU A 66 -24.40 -14.79 -9.98
N SER A 67 -23.79 -14.09 -10.94
CA SER A 67 -23.88 -14.42 -12.37
C SER A 67 -22.62 -15.17 -12.80
N SER A 68 -22.72 -16.50 -12.91
CA SER A 68 -21.61 -17.34 -13.36
C SER A 68 -22.06 -18.69 -13.92
N SER A 69 -21.32 -19.21 -14.90
CA SER A 69 -21.55 -20.52 -15.55
C SER A 69 -20.35 -21.49 -15.39
N GLY A 70 -19.47 -21.22 -14.41
CA GLY A 70 -18.23 -21.97 -14.23
C GLY A 70 -17.81 -22.14 -12.78
N THR A 71 -16.50 -22.22 -12.54
CA THR A 71 -15.93 -22.56 -11.22
C THR A 71 -16.26 -21.56 -10.11
N MET A 72 -16.52 -20.28 -10.44
CA MET A 72 -16.98 -19.29 -9.45
C MET A 72 -18.36 -19.65 -8.88
N ALA A 73 -19.30 -20.12 -9.72
CA ALA A 73 -20.61 -20.56 -9.25
C ALA A 73 -20.49 -21.70 -8.25
N LEU A 74 -19.61 -22.67 -8.50
CA LEU A 74 -19.37 -23.81 -7.60
C LEU A 74 -18.72 -23.38 -6.29
N GLY A 75 -17.77 -22.44 -6.31
CA GLY A 75 -17.17 -21.91 -5.09
C GLY A 75 -18.19 -21.18 -4.21
N ILE A 76 -19.03 -20.33 -4.82
CA ILE A 76 -20.11 -19.62 -4.11
C ILE A 76 -21.15 -20.60 -3.58
N ALA A 77 -21.52 -21.60 -4.36
CA ALA A 77 -22.40 -22.68 -3.93
C ALA A 77 -21.84 -23.40 -2.70
N LEU A 78 -20.59 -23.88 -2.77
CA LEU A 78 -19.93 -24.59 -1.68
C LEU A 78 -19.92 -23.79 -0.38
N VAL A 79 -19.42 -22.55 -0.44
CA VAL A 79 -19.21 -21.75 0.77
C VAL A 79 -20.54 -21.17 1.27
N GLY A 80 -21.36 -20.64 0.37
CA GLY A 80 -22.62 -19.99 0.72
C GLY A 80 -23.61 -20.96 1.37
N THR A 81 -23.87 -22.11 0.73
CA THR A 81 -24.84 -23.07 1.29
C THR A 81 -24.31 -23.75 2.54
N TYR A 82 -23.00 -24.01 2.65
CA TYR A 82 -22.39 -24.54 3.88
C TYR A 82 -22.56 -23.59 5.08
N LEU A 83 -22.46 -22.28 4.85
CA LEU A 83 -22.63 -21.26 5.87
C LEU A 83 -24.10 -20.90 6.14
N GLY A 84 -25.05 -21.59 5.51
CA GLY A 84 -26.49 -21.42 5.75
C GLY A 84 -27.16 -20.33 4.92
N HIS A 85 -26.52 -19.83 3.87
CA HIS A 85 -27.11 -18.83 2.98
C HIS A 85 -27.83 -19.48 1.78
N PRO A 86 -29.04 -19.05 1.41
CA PRO A 86 -29.63 -19.39 0.13
C PRO A 86 -28.74 -18.87 -1.02
N VAL A 87 -28.40 -19.72 -1.97
CA VAL A 87 -27.55 -19.33 -3.11
C VAL A 87 -28.34 -19.39 -4.41
N HIS A 88 -28.36 -18.26 -5.12
CA HIS A 88 -28.95 -18.12 -6.44
C HIS A 88 -27.87 -17.89 -7.49
N ILE A 89 -27.80 -18.78 -8.49
CA ILE A 89 -26.83 -18.66 -9.59
C ILE A 89 -27.58 -18.31 -10.86
N VAL A 90 -27.22 -17.18 -11.48
CA VAL A 90 -27.71 -16.80 -12.80
C VAL A 90 -26.73 -17.27 -13.86
N THR A 91 -27.19 -18.11 -14.78
CA THR A 91 -26.38 -18.73 -15.83
C THR A 91 -27.08 -18.64 -17.19
N ASP A 92 -26.42 -19.11 -18.23
CA ASP A 92 -26.92 -19.17 -19.61
C ASP A 92 -26.88 -20.62 -20.15
N PRO A 93 -27.56 -20.92 -21.29
CA PRO A 93 -27.68 -22.28 -21.81
C PRO A 93 -26.36 -22.96 -22.21
N ARG A 94 -25.22 -22.26 -22.17
CA ARG A 94 -23.88 -22.84 -22.41
C ARG A 94 -23.26 -23.46 -21.17
N ILE A 95 -23.91 -23.42 -20.00
CA ILE A 95 -23.44 -24.15 -18.82
C ILE A 95 -23.33 -25.64 -19.14
N ASP A 96 -22.24 -26.26 -18.69
CA ASP A 96 -22.06 -27.70 -18.91
C ASP A 96 -22.94 -28.52 -17.95
N PRO A 97 -23.44 -29.70 -18.38
CA PRO A 97 -24.34 -30.52 -17.57
C PRO A 97 -23.76 -30.94 -16.22
N ILE A 98 -22.45 -31.14 -16.13
CA ILE A 98 -21.77 -31.54 -14.90
C ILE A 98 -21.82 -30.41 -13.87
N THR A 99 -21.50 -29.18 -14.28
CA THR A 99 -21.56 -28.00 -13.41
C THR A 99 -22.99 -27.71 -12.98
N LEU A 100 -23.97 -27.77 -13.89
CA LEU A 100 -25.38 -27.59 -13.55
C LEU A 100 -25.84 -28.60 -12.48
N THR A 101 -25.57 -29.88 -12.71
CA THR A 101 -25.92 -30.95 -11.76
C THR A 101 -25.27 -30.74 -10.39
N LYS A 102 -24.00 -30.30 -10.35
CA LYS A 102 -23.30 -30.00 -9.09
C LYS A 102 -23.94 -28.83 -8.35
N LEU A 103 -24.34 -27.75 -9.05
CA LEU A 103 -24.99 -26.60 -8.43
C LEU A 103 -26.34 -26.99 -7.81
N GLU A 104 -27.16 -27.73 -8.54
CA GLU A 104 -28.45 -28.23 -8.04
C GLU A 104 -28.26 -29.16 -6.83
N ALA A 105 -27.28 -30.09 -6.90
CA ALA A 105 -26.97 -31.00 -5.80
C ALA A 105 -26.42 -30.30 -4.55
N LEU A 106 -25.75 -29.14 -4.71
CA LEU A 106 -25.29 -28.29 -3.61
C LEU A 106 -26.40 -27.44 -2.98
N GLY A 107 -27.63 -27.51 -3.49
CA GLY A 107 -28.78 -26.79 -2.97
C GLY A 107 -28.94 -25.38 -3.53
N CYS A 108 -28.29 -25.05 -4.64
CA CYS A 108 -28.47 -23.76 -5.31
C CYS A 108 -29.78 -23.70 -6.09
N VAL A 109 -30.38 -22.51 -6.14
CA VAL A 109 -31.42 -22.18 -7.11
C VAL A 109 -30.76 -21.63 -8.36
N VAL A 110 -30.80 -22.39 -9.46
CA VAL A 110 -30.17 -22.00 -10.72
C VAL A 110 -31.19 -21.33 -11.63
N HIS A 111 -30.89 -20.11 -12.08
CA HIS A 111 -31.69 -19.34 -13.03
C HIS A 111 -30.97 -19.35 -14.38
N VAL A 112 -31.48 -20.14 -15.32
CA VAL A 112 -30.96 -20.18 -16.70
C VAL A 112 -31.74 -19.14 -17.53
N VAL A 113 -31.04 -18.13 -18.06
CA VAL A 113 -31.69 -17.15 -18.95
C VAL A 113 -32.03 -17.80 -20.30
N GLU A 114 -33.24 -17.59 -20.80
CA GLU A 114 -33.74 -18.27 -22.00
C GLU A 114 -33.34 -17.55 -23.29
N THR A 115 -33.20 -16.21 -23.24
CA THR A 115 -32.95 -15.37 -24.41
C THR A 115 -31.69 -14.54 -24.24
N MET A 116 -30.89 -14.49 -25.31
CA MET A 116 -29.72 -13.63 -25.40
C MET A 116 -30.16 -12.20 -25.76
N THR A 117 -29.67 -11.18 -25.06
CA THR A 117 -29.93 -9.79 -25.46
C THR A 117 -29.04 -9.38 -26.64
N GLY A 118 -29.30 -8.21 -27.22
CA GLY A 118 -28.46 -7.64 -28.28
C GLY A 118 -26.99 -7.40 -27.88
N GLN A 119 -26.69 -7.44 -26.57
CA GLN A 119 -25.35 -7.30 -25.98
C GLN A 119 -24.79 -8.65 -25.46
N GLY A 120 -25.39 -9.77 -25.85
CA GLY A 120 -24.90 -11.11 -25.55
C GLY A 120 -25.41 -11.70 -24.22
N TRP A 121 -25.00 -12.96 -23.95
CA TRP A 121 -25.46 -13.73 -22.78
C TRP A 121 -25.07 -13.09 -21.44
N GLN A 122 -24.00 -12.32 -21.40
CA GLN A 122 -23.58 -11.67 -20.16
C GLN A 122 -24.56 -10.58 -19.73
N SER A 123 -25.02 -9.74 -20.66
CA SER A 123 -26.04 -8.73 -20.38
C SER A 123 -27.33 -9.37 -19.89
N ALA A 124 -27.81 -10.43 -20.56
CA ALA A 124 -29.00 -11.18 -20.13
C ALA A 124 -28.90 -11.69 -18.68
N ARG A 125 -27.74 -12.26 -18.30
CA ARG A 125 -27.51 -12.73 -16.93
C ARG A 125 -27.45 -11.59 -15.91
N LEU A 126 -26.86 -10.44 -16.27
CA LEU A 126 -26.78 -9.29 -15.36
C LEU A 126 -28.14 -8.62 -15.16
N GLU A 127 -28.97 -8.53 -16.21
CA GLU A 127 -30.36 -8.06 -16.11
C GLU A 127 -31.16 -8.96 -15.16
N ARG A 128 -31.09 -10.28 -15.37
CA ARG A 128 -31.75 -11.24 -14.48
C ARG A 128 -31.21 -11.20 -13.05
N LEU A 129 -29.90 -11.00 -12.87
CA LEU A 129 -29.31 -10.80 -11.55
C LEU A 129 -29.88 -9.55 -10.88
N ALA A 130 -30.00 -8.42 -11.59
CA ALA A 130 -30.57 -7.19 -11.06
C ALA A 130 -32.04 -7.36 -10.66
N GLU A 131 -32.83 -8.09 -11.45
CA GLU A 131 -34.21 -8.44 -11.09
C GLU A 131 -34.26 -9.21 -9.77
N LEU A 132 -33.44 -10.26 -9.62
CA LEU A 132 -33.39 -11.06 -8.39
C LEU A 132 -32.95 -10.24 -7.19
N MET A 133 -31.92 -9.41 -7.35
CA MET A 133 -31.45 -8.51 -6.30
C MET A 133 -32.54 -7.52 -5.85
N SER A 134 -33.35 -7.01 -6.78
CA SER A 134 -34.49 -6.13 -6.43
C SER A 134 -35.63 -6.87 -5.73
N GLY A 135 -35.86 -8.15 -6.08
CA GLY A 135 -36.86 -9.01 -5.45
C GLY A 135 -36.42 -9.64 -4.11
N MET A 136 -35.14 -9.51 -3.74
CA MET A 136 -34.56 -10.09 -2.52
C MET A 136 -33.83 -9.01 -1.70
N PRO A 137 -34.55 -8.16 -0.95
CA PRO A 137 -33.93 -7.17 -0.07
C PRO A 137 -32.93 -7.83 0.89
N GLY A 138 -31.72 -7.27 1.00
CA GLY A 138 -30.63 -7.84 1.80
C GLY A 138 -29.77 -8.88 1.07
N ALA A 139 -30.08 -9.22 -0.18
CA ALA A 139 -29.24 -10.10 -0.99
C ALA A 139 -27.82 -9.52 -1.18
N TYR A 140 -26.83 -10.40 -1.09
CA TYR A 140 -25.43 -10.07 -1.34
C TYR A 140 -25.00 -10.51 -2.74
N TRP A 141 -24.34 -9.61 -3.47
CA TRP A 141 -23.70 -9.93 -4.75
C TRP A 141 -22.17 -9.88 -4.61
N PRO A 142 -21.46 -11.02 -4.75
CA PRO A 142 -20.01 -11.08 -4.59
C PRO A 142 -19.20 -10.26 -5.62
N GLN A 143 -19.73 -10.00 -6.82
CA GLN A 143 -19.13 -9.11 -7.83
C GLN A 143 -17.68 -9.47 -8.20
N GLN A 144 -17.45 -10.68 -8.71
CA GLN A 144 -16.09 -11.20 -8.92
C GLN A 144 -15.14 -10.30 -9.76
N TYR A 145 -15.64 -9.44 -10.63
CA TYR A 145 -14.80 -8.64 -11.53
C TYR A 145 -14.28 -7.34 -10.91
N SER A 146 -14.98 -6.80 -9.91
CA SER A 146 -14.66 -5.52 -9.26
C SER A 146 -14.36 -5.65 -7.76
N ASN A 147 -14.73 -6.77 -7.12
CA ASN A 147 -14.56 -6.93 -5.69
C ASN A 147 -13.06 -7.16 -5.35
N PRO A 148 -12.45 -6.28 -4.52
CA PRO A 148 -11.03 -6.34 -4.18
C PRO A 148 -10.65 -7.57 -3.35
N GLN A 149 -11.63 -8.27 -2.77
CA GLN A 149 -11.40 -9.55 -2.09
C GLN A 149 -11.03 -10.67 -3.07
N ASN A 150 -11.27 -10.51 -4.39
CA ASN A 150 -10.84 -11.47 -5.40
C ASN A 150 -9.31 -11.62 -5.43
N PRO A 151 -8.51 -10.58 -5.74
CA PRO A 151 -7.07 -10.69 -5.66
C PRO A 151 -6.57 -11.00 -4.24
N ALA A 152 -7.21 -10.46 -3.19
CA ALA A 152 -6.79 -10.72 -1.81
C ALA A 152 -6.80 -12.22 -1.43
N ALA A 153 -7.75 -12.99 -1.97
CA ALA A 153 -7.88 -14.43 -1.71
C ALA A 153 -6.63 -15.24 -2.08
N TYR A 154 -5.81 -14.73 -3.01
CA TYR A 154 -4.65 -15.44 -3.58
C TYR A 154 -3.33 -15.13 -2.89
N ARG A 155 -3.30 -14.25 -1.88
CA ARG A 155 -2.11 -14.07 -1.03
C ARG A 155 -1.67 -15.39 -0.40
N THR A 156 -2.63 -16.18 0.08
CA THR A 156 -2.39 -17.51 0.65
C THR A 156 -1.74 -18.48 -0.34
N LEU A 157 -2.09 -18.39 -1.63
CA LEU A 157 -1.46 -19.20 -2.68
C LEU A 157 0.02 -18.80 -2.84
N ALA A 158 0.33 -17.51 -2.83
CA ALA A 158 1.71 -17.03 -2.84
C ALA A 158 2.50 -17.51 -1.61
N ASP A 159 1.91 -17.47 -0.41
CA ASP A 159 2.53 -18.02 0.81
C ASP A 159 2.84 -19.51 0.67
N GLU A 160 1.89 -20.29 0.13
CA GLU A 160 2.09 -21.72 -0.12
C GLU A 160 3.22 -21.98 -1.12
N LEU A 161 3.37 -21.14 -2.16
CA LEU A 161 4.47 -21.24 -3.12
C LEU A 161 5.83 -20.96 -2.49
N ILE A 162 5.93 -19.89 -1.70
CA ILE A 162 7.16 -19.55 -0.97
C ILE A 162 7.51 -20.66 0.03
N GLY A 163 6.53 -21.17 0.77
CA GLY A 163 6.74 -22.26 1.71
C GLY A 163 7.21 -23.56 1.04
N ALA A 164 6.67 -23.87 -0.15
CA ALA A 164 6.99 -25.11 -0.86
C ALA A 164 8.29 -25.04 -1.67
N LEU A 165 8.60 -23.89 -2.28
CA LEU A 165 9.69 -23.74 -3.26
C LEU A 165 10.81 -22.82 -2.76
N GLY A 166 10.58 -21.96 -1.77
CA GLY A 166 11.52 -20.95 -1.30
C GLY A 166 11.59 -19.74 -2.23
N THR A 167 12.14 -19.92 -3.43
CA THR A 167 12.20 -18.89 -4.48
C THR A 167 11.46 -19.32 -5.74
N VAL A 168 10.99 -18.33 -6.51
CA VAL A 168 10.33 -18.47 -7.81
C VAL A 168 10.82 -17.32 -8.70
N ASP A 169 11.37 -17.63 -9.86
CA ASP A 169 11.89 -16.62 -10.78
C ASP A 169 10.84 -16.19 -11.81
N VAL A 170 9.97 -17.13 -12.22
CA VAL A 170 8.90 -16.86 -13.18
C VAL A 170 7.58 -17.47 -12.70
N VAL A 171 6.53 -16.65 -12.63
CA VAL A 171 5.17 -17.12 -12.41
C VAL A 171 4.34 -16.97 -13.69
N VAL A 172 3.69 -18.06 -14.10
CA VAL A 172 2.82 -18.12 -15.28
C VAL A 172 1.39 -18.38 -14.82
N GLY A 173 0.44 -17.56 -15.27
CA GLY A 173 -0.96 -17.72 -14.91
C GLY A 173 -1.91 -17.19 -15.96
N SER A 174 -3.07 -17.83 -16.06
CA SER A 174 -4.14 -17.33 -16.91
C SER A 174 -4.79 -16.07 -16.36
N VAL A 175 -5.19 -15.16 -17.24
CA VAL A 175 -5.90 -13.94 -16.88
C VAL A 175 -7.37 -14.06 -17.29
N GLY A 176 -8.25 -13.75 -16.34
CA GLY A 176 -9.71 -13.76 -16.53
C GLY A 176 -10.32 -12.63 -15.71
N SER A 177 -10.72 -12.92 -14.48
CA SER A 177 -11.21 -11.89 -13.53
C SER A 177 -10.11 -11.04 -12.88
N GLY A 178 -8.86 -11.13 -13.33
CA GLY A 178 -7.68 -10.49 -12.72
C GLY A 178 -7.19 -11.08 -11.39
N GLY A 179 -8.08 -11.54 -10.52
CA GLY A 179 -7.76 -11.92 -9.14
C GLY A 179 -6.62 -12.93 -8.97
N SER A 180 -6.64 -14.07 -9.67
CA SER A 180 -5.66 -15.15 -9.43
C SER A 180 -4.22 -14.72 -9.65
N LEU A 181 -3.89 -14.31 -10.88
CA LEU A 181 -2.51 -14.00 -11.21
C LEU A 181 -2.08 -12.69 -10.54
N CYS A 182 -2.91 -11.64 -10.55
CA CYS A 182 -2.56 -10.36 -9.93
C CYS A 182 -2.41 -10.49 -8.40
N GLY A 183 -3.32 -11.20 -7.74
CA GLY A 183 -3.25 -11.41 -6.29
C GLY A 183 -2.05 -12.26 -5.88
N THR A 184 -1.76 -13.31 -6.64
CA THR A 184 -0.58 -14.15 -6.40
C THR A 184 0.72 -13.37 -6.66
N SER A 185 0.84 -12.69 -7.80
CA SER A 185 2.08 -12.01 -8.20
C SER A 185 2.37 -10.80 -7.32
N ALA A 186 1.36 -10.00 -6.95
CA ALA A 186 1.54 -8.89 -6.02
C ALA A 186 2.12 -9.37 -4.68
N ALA A 187 1.58 -10.47 -4.12
CA ALA A 187 2.09 -11.04 -2.88
C ALA A 187 3.47 -11.70 -3.02
N LEU A 188 3.79 -12.31 -4.17
CA LEU A 188 5.14 -12.85 -4.42
C LEU A 188 6.17 -11.73 -4.56
N LEU A 189 5.85 -10.64 -5.27
CA LEU A 189 6.75 -9.49 -5.49
C LEU A 189 7.16 -8.78 -4.20
N GLU A 190 6.36 -8.88 -3.12
CA GLU A 190 6.73 -8.40 -1.79
C GLU A 190 8.00 -9.09 -1.24
N ARG A 191 8.25 -10.35 -1.64
CA ARG A 191 9.42 -11.15 -1.21
C ARG A 191 10.43 -11.42 -2.31
N LEU A 192 9.99 -11.41 -3.57
CA LEU A 192 10.77 -11.75 -4.76
C LEU A 192 10.69 -10.58 -5.75
N PRO A 193 11.45 -9.49 -5.54
CA PRO A 193 11.32 -8.26 -6.33
C PRO A 193 11.70 -8.44 -7.82
N ASP A 194 12.50 -9.44 -8.14
CA ASP A 194 12.95 -9.76 -9.50
C ASP A 194 12.04 -10.77 -10.22
N LEU A 195 10.92 -11.17 -9.60
CA LEU A 195 9.96 -12.12 -10.18
C LEU A 195 9.46 -11.62 -11.55
N LYS A 196 9.58 -12.48 -12.58
CA LYS A 196 8.91 -12.28 -13.87
C LYS A 196 7.48 -12.81 -13.83
N VAL A 197 6.51 -12.00 -14.25
CA VAL A 197 5.09 -12.36 -14.27
C VAL A 197 4.60 -12.47 -15.72
N VAL A 198 4.16 -13.67 -16.08
CA VAL A 198 3.70 -13.98 -17.44
C VAL A 198 2.19 -14.26 -17.43
N GLY A 199 1.44 -13.39 -18.10
CA GLY A 199 0.00 -13.54 -18.31
C GLY A 199 -0.31 -14.45 -19.48
N VAL A 200 -1.34 -15.29 -19.34
CA VAL A 200 -1.89 -16.10 -20.42
C VAL A 200 -3.34 -15.69 -20.68
N ASP A 201 -3.58 -15.17 -21.88
CA ASP A 201 -4.88 -14.79 -22.40
C ASP A 201 -5.23 -15.65 -23.64
N CYS A 202 -6.41 -15.44 -24.23
CA CYS A 202 -6.81 -16.12 -25.46
C CYS A 202 -7.05 -15.15 -26.61
N VAL A 203 -6.89 -15.64 -27.85
CA VAL A 203 -7.27 -14.89 -29.05
C VAL A 203 -8.76 -14.53 -28.95
N GLY A 204 -9.08 -13.26 -29.21
CA GLY A 204 -10.47 -12.75 -29.13
C GLY A 204 -10.94 -12.35 -27.72
N SER A 205 -10.01 -12.14 -26.79
CA SER A 205 -10.26 -11.61 -25.43
C SER A 205 -9.78 -10.16 -25.32
N VAL A 206 -10.64 -9.27 -24.80
CA VAL A 206 -10.31 -7.83 -24.74
C VAL A 206 -9.24 -7.48 -23.72
N LEU A 207 -8.86 -8.41 -22.83
CA LEU A 207 -8.08 -8.12 -21.64
C LEU A 207 -6.74 -7.46 -21.95
N PHE A 208 -6.08 -7.84 -23.05
CA PHE A 208 -4.80 -7.25 -23.48
C PHE A 208 -4.89 -6.66 -24.90
N GLY A 209 -5.96 -5.91 -25.16
CA GLY A 209 -6.07 -5.07 -26.36
C GLY A 209 -6.44 -5.83 -27.64
N GLN A 210 -6.92 -7.06 -27.55
CA GLN A 210 -7.49 -7.76 -28.71
C GLN A 210 -8.95 -7.32 -28.93
N PRO A 211 -9.48 -7.40 -30.17
CA PRO A 211 -10.91 -7.26 -30.40
C PRO A 211 -11.68 -8.38 -29.71
N ASP A 212 -12.87 -8.08 -29.20
CA ASP A 212 -13.75 -9.10 -28.63
C ASP A 212 -14.27 -10.03 -29.74
N VAL A 213 -14.13 -11.34 -29.54
CA VAL A 213 -14.71 -12.37 -30.42
C VAL A 213 -15.67 -13.22 -29.59
N PRO A 214 -16.98 -12.92 -29.62
CA PRO A 214 -17.98 -13.62 -28.81
C PRO A 214 -18.09 -15.13 -29.09
N ALA A 215 -17.60 -15.60 -30.24
CA ALA A 215 -17.63 -16.99 -30.67
C ALA A 215 -16.47 -17.85 -30.14
N ARG A 216 -15.57 -17.30 -29.30
CA ARG A 216 -14.46 -18.05 -28.69
C ARG A 216 -14.97 -19.27 -27.92
N ARG A 217 -14.29 -20.42 -28.06
CA ARG A 217 -14.68 -21.67 -27.40
C ARG A 217 -13.95 -21.88 -26.06
N GLN A 218 -12.79 -21.27 -25.89
CA GLN A 218 -12.11 -21.24 -24.60
C GLN A 218 -12.99 -20.61 -23.52
N SER A 219 -12.97 -21.21 -22.33
CA SER A 219 -13.60 -20.68 -21.12
C SER A 219 -12.63 -20.74 -19.94
N GLY A 220 -12.89 -19.98 -18.87
CA GLY A 220 -12.04 -19.94 -17.67
C GLY A 220 -10.86 -18.96 -17.74
N LEU A 221 -10.44 -18.58 -18.95
CA LEU A 221 -9.53 -17.47 -19.25
C LEU A 221 -10.11 -16.56 -20.33
N GLY A 222 -9.57 -15.35 -20.43
CA GLY A 222 -10.04 -14.32 -21.35
C GLY A 222 -11.42 -13.77 -21.00
N ASN A 223 -11.74 -12.60 -21.53
CA ASN A 223 -13.00 -11.92 -21.21
C ASN A 223 -13.46 -10.96 -22.33
N SER A 224 -14.74 -10.58 -22.28
CA SER A 224 -15.34 -9.55 -23.14
C SER A 224 -15.50 -8.20 -22.42
N LEU A 225 -15.10 -8.13 -21.15
CA LEU A 225 -15.12 -6.93 -20.31
C LEU A 225 -13.75 -6.75 -19.65
N TYR A 226 -13.47 -5.52 -19.24
CA TYR A 226 -12.27 -5.16 -18.47
C TYR A 226 -12.56 -5.23 -16.96
N PRO A 227 -12.03 -6.22 -16.22
CA PRO A 227 -12.23 -6.31 -14.78
C PRO A 227 -11.33 -5.30 -14.04
N ASP A 228 -11.87 -4.61 -13.05
CA ASP A 228 -11.12 -3.67 -12.19
C ASP A 228 -10.02 -4.37 -11.38
N ASN A 229 -10.14 -5.69 -11.23
CA ASN A 229 -9.20 -6.54 -10.53
C ASN A 229 -7.91 -6.84 -11.33
N ILE A 230 -7.80 -6.43 -12.60
CA ILE A 230 -6.56 -6.59 -13.37
C ILE A 230 -5.63 -5.41 -13.10
N ASP A 231 -4.47 -5.71 -12.54
CA ASP A 231 -3.38 -4.75 -12.43
C ASP A 231 -2.34 -5.00 -13.52
N TYR A 232 -2.50 -4.30 -14.64
CA TYR A 232 -1.61 -4.41 -15.80
C TYR A 232 -0.14 -4.12 -15.48
N ARG A 233 0.15 -3.39 -14.39
CA ARG A 233 1.52 -3.03 -13.98
C ARG A 233 2.33 -4.24 -13.51
N LEU A 234 1.65 -5.32 -13.13
CA LEU A 234 2.27 -6.53 -12.61
C LEU A 234 2.84 -7.43 -13.69
N PHE A 235 2.42 -7.30 -14.95
CA PHE A 235 2.78 -8.23 -16.01
C PHE A 235 4.00 -7.75 -16.80
N ASP A 236 4.90 -8.68 -17.09
CA ASP A 236 6.06 -8.44 -17.95
C ASP A 236 5.81 -8.86 -19.39
N GLU A 237 4.98 -9.87 -19.55
CA GLU A 237 4.71 -10.50 -20.83
C GLU A 237 3.29 -11.07 -20.83
N VAL A 238 2.66 -11.06 -22.00
CA VAL A 238 1.39 -11.75 -22.23
C VAL A 238 1.50 -12.66 -23.45
N HIS A 239 0.96 -13.88 -23.33
CA HIS A 239 0.74 -14.78 -24.45
C HIS A 239 -0.75 -14.91 -24.75
N TRP A 240 -1.08 -15.08 -26.01
CA TRP A 240 -2.43 -15.45 -26.47
C TRP A 240 -2.38 -16.79 -27.17
N LEU A 241 -3.34 -17.68 -26.90
CA LEU A 241 -3.53 -18.90 -27.67
C LEU A 241 -4.87 -18.88 -28.39
N SER A 242 -4.89 -19.45 -29.60
CA SER A 242 -6.14 -19.86 -30.26
C SER A 242 -6.77 -21.06 -29.53
N ASP A 243 -8.04 -21.33 -29.84
CA ASP A 243 -8.76 -22.49 -29.29
C ASP A 243 -8.05 -23.81 -29.60
N ASP A 244 -7.55 -23.97 -30.83
CA ASP A 244 -6.85 -25.19 -31.27
C ASP A 244 -5.57 -25.44 -30.47
N GLU A 245 -4.77 -24.39 -30.23
CA GLU A 245 -3.51 -24.47 -29.49
C GLU A 245 -3.74 -24.74 -28.00
N ALA A 246 -4.72 -24.07 -27.39
CA ALA A 246 -5.10 -24.30 -26.00
C ALA A 246 -5.61 -25.73 -25.79
N PHE A 247 -6.46 -26.23 -26.69
CA PHE A 247 -7.07 -27.55 -26.55
C PHE A 247 -6.07 -28.68 -26.82
N ASP A 248 -5.17 -28.52 -27.80
CA ASP A 248 -4.05 -29.46 -28.01
C ASP A 248 -3.16 -29.51 -26.76
N ALA A 249 -2.75 -28.35 -26.23
CA ALA A 249 -1.91 -28.27 -25.03
C ALA A 249 -2.56 -28.93 -23.80
N THR A 250 -3.89 -28.84 -23.69
CA THR A 250 -4.65 -29.51 -22.61
C THR A 250 -4.59 -31.03 -22.73
N GLN A 251 -4.81 -31.58 -23.92
CA GLN A 251 -4.70 -33.02 -24.16
C GLN A 251 -3.27 -33.50 -23.93
N ARG A 252 -2.27 -32.68 -24.28
CA ARG A 252 -0.85 -32.96 -24.01
C ARG A 252 -0.51 -32.96 -22.54
N LEU A 253 -1.00 -32.00 -21.75
CA LEU A 253 -0.83 -31.97 -20.29
C LEU A 253 -1.31 -33.28 -19.65
N ALA A 254 -2.49 -33.76 -20.05
CA ALA A 254 -3.01 -35.04 -19.59
C ALA A 254 -2.15 -36.23 -20.04
N ARG A 255 -1.70 -36.25 -21.30
CA ARG A 255 -0.91 -37.35 -21.86
C ARG A 255 0.50 -37.42 -21.26
N GLU A 256 1.16 -36.28 -21.09
CA GLU A 256 2.58 -36.15 -20.74
C GLU A 256 2.76 -36.15 -19.23
N GLN A 257 1.94 -35.38 -18.50
CA GLN A 257 2.08 -35.17 -17.05
C GLN A 257 1.06 -35.97 -16.22
N LYS A 258 0.08 -36.61 -16.87
CA LYS A 258 -1.04 -37.32 -16.20
C LYS A 258 -1.93 -36.41 -15.35
N ILE A 259 -1.96 -35.12 -15.69
CA ILE A 259 -2.80 -34.13 -15.05
C ILE A 259 -4.04 -33.89 -15.93
N PHE A 260 -5.20 -34.39 -15.51
CA PHE A 260 -6.46 -34.24 -16.23
C PHE A 260 -7.13 -32.91 -15.88
N ALA A 261 -6.68 -31.83 -16.52
CA ALA A 261 -7.09 -30.45 -16.25
C ALA A 261 -7.95 -29.85 -17.39
N GLY A 262 -8.44 -28.63 -17.21
CA GLY A 262 -9.17 -27.90 -18.24
C GLY A 262 -8.28 -27.03 -19.14
N ASN A 263 -8.90 -26.33 -20.09
CA ASN A 263 -8.17 -25.57 -21.10
C ASN A 263 -7.34 -24.42 -20.53
N THR A 264 -7.76 -23.85 -19.41
CA THR A 264 -7.00 -22.79 -18.74
C THR A 264 -5.65 -23.33 -18.24
N SER A 265 -5.65 -24.49 -17.60
CA SER A 265 -4.44 -25.20 -17.19
C SER A 265 -3.58 -25.64 -18.38
N GLY A 266 -4.20 -26.08 -19.47
CA GLY A 266 -3.52 -26.46 -20.71
C GLY A 266 -2.76 -25.29 -21.35
N SER A 267 -3.37 -24.11 -21.43
CA SER A 267 -2.72 -22.90 -21.94
C SER A 267 -1.50 -22.51 -21.07
N VAL A 268 -1.64 -22.53 -19.75
CA VAL A 268 -0.49 -22.27 -18.84
C VAL A 268 0.62 -23.29 -19.04
N TYR A 269 0.28 -24.58 -19.16
CA TYR A 269 1.26 -25.64 -19.46
C TYR A 269 2.02 -25.38 -20.76
N ARG A 270 1.31 -24.91 -21.81
CA ARG A 270 1.94 -24.59 -23.10
C ARG A 270 3.04 -23.54 -22.95
N ILE A 271 2.76 -22.48 -22.20
CA ILE A 271 3.72 -21.39 -21.98
C ILE A 271 4.88 -21.87 -21.10
N LEU A 272 4.61 -22.62 -20.03
CA LEU A 272 5.67 -23.20 -19.18
C LEU A 272 6.65 -24.05 -20.00
N THR A 273 6.15 -24.91 -20.90
CA THR A 273 7.01 -25.77 -21.73
C THR A 273 7.90 -24.96 -22.67
N HIS A 274 7.40 -23.83 -23.18
CA HIS A 274 8.17 -22.94 -24.04
C HIS A 274 9.24 -22.18 -23.26
N LEU A 275 8.85 -21.52 -22.16
CA LEU A 275 9.78 -20.75 -21.33
C LEU A 275 10.85 -21.64 -20.70
N ALA A 276 10.53 -22.88 -20.32
CA ALA A 276 11.50 -23.82 -19.76
C ALA A 276 12.63 -24.17 -20.73
N ALA A 277 12.34 -24.21 -22.03
CA ALA A 277 13.33 -24.48 -23.08
C ALA A 277 14.25 -23.28 -23.35
N GLU A 278 13.85 -22.07 -22.96
CA GLU A 278 14.57 -20.81 -23.20
C GLU A 278 15.18 -20.19 -21.94
N ALA A 279 14.77 -20.67 -20.76
CA ALA A 279 15.24 -20.16 -19.49
C ALA A 279 16.74 -20.44 -19.24
N GLY A 280 17.39 -19.52 -18.52
CA GLY A 280 18.78 -19.68 -18.10
C GLY A 280 18.95 -20.77 -17.04
N PRO A 281 20.16 -21.32 -16.87
CA PRO A 281 20.41 -22.31 -15.84
C PRO A 281 20.03 -21.83 -14.44
N GLY A 282 19.39 -22.70 -13.65
CA GLY A 282 18.97 -22.41 -12.28
C GLY A 282 17.63 -21.69 -12.14
N THR A 283 16.98 -21.30 -13.24
CA THR A 283 15.65 -20.66 -13.19
C THR A 283 14.57 -21.62 -12.68
N ARG A 284 13.74 -21.15 -11.76
CA ARG A 284 12.54 -21.83 -11.29
C ARG A 284 11.26 -21.18 -11.81
N LEU A 285 10.55 -21.91 -12.65
CA LEU A 285 9.26 -21.53 -13.21
C LEU A 285 8.13 -22.21 -12.44
N VAL A 286 7.05 -21.48 -12.17
CA VAL A 286 5.81 -22.05 -11.64
C VAL A 286 4.61 -21.61 -12.46
N GLY A 287 3.78 -22.56 -12.86
CA GLY A 287 2.50 -22.30 -13.50
C GLY A 287 1.34 -22.61 -12.58
N ILE A 288 0.30 -21.78 -12.59
CA ILE A 288 -0.90 -22.01 -11.80
C ILE A 288 -1.94 -22.75 -12.67
N LEU A 289 -2.37 -23.93 -12.23
CA LEU A 289 -3.31 -24.79 -12.95
C LEU A 289 -4.68 -24.80 -12.22
N PRO A 290 -5.65 -23.99 -12.66
CA PRO A 290 -6.81 -23.64 -11.84
C PRO A 290 -7.99 -24.63 -11.89
N ASP A 291 -8.08 -25.46 -12.92
CA ASP A 291 -9.33 -26.12 -13.31
C ASP A 291 -9.17 -27.59 -13.69
N ARG A 292 -10.21 -28.39 -13.41
CA ARG A 292 -10.29 -29.82 -13.71
C ARG A 292 -10.82 -30.08 -15.12
N GLY A 293 -10.47 -31.23 -15.69
CA GLY A 293 -10.86 -31.62 -17.05
C GLY A 293 -12.27 -32.20 -17.19
N ASP A 294 -12.96 -32.50 -16.10
CA ASP A 294 -14.24 -33.23 -16.09
C ASP A 294 -15.35 -32.53 -16.89
N ARG A 295 -15.47 -31.20 -16.78
CA ARG A 295 -16.45 -30.42 -17.55
C ARG A 295 -16.09 -30.24 -19.04
N TYR A 296 -14.91 -30.67 -19.45
CA TYR A 296 -14.37 -30.46 -20.79
C TYR A 296 -14.27 -31.76 -21.62
N VAL A 297 -14.83 -32.85 -21.11
CA VAL A 297 -14.74 -34.19 -21.73
C VAL A 297 -15.24 -34.18 -23.17
N ASP A 298 -16.40 -33.58 -23.43
CA ASP A 298 -17.03 -33.59 -24.77
C ASP A 298 -16.61 -32.43 -25.68
N SER A 299 -15.88 -31.44 -25.13
CA SER A 299 -15.41 -30.27 -25.86
C SER A 299 -13.90 -30.36 -26.13
N VAL A 300 -13.08 -30.02 -25.14
CA VAL A 300 -11.62 -29.90 -25.26
C VAL A 300 -10.97 -31.25 -25.55
N TYR A 301 -11.38 -32.31 -24.86
CA TYR A 301 -10.77 -33.64 -24.99
C TYR A 301 -11.25 -34.43 -26.23
N ARG A 302 -12.35 -34.01 -26.87
CA ARG A 302 -12.80 -34.53 -28.17
C ARG A 302 -12.36 -33.67 -29.34
N HIS A 303 -11.81 -32.49 -29.07
CA HIS A 303 -11.39 -31.56 -30.11
C HIS A 303 -10.31 -32.17 -31.01
N ARG A 304 -10.38 -31.83 -32.29
CA ARG A 304 -9.37 -32.10 -33.30
C ARG A 304 -9.01 -30.77 -33.96
N PRO A 305 -7.73 -30.36 -33.94
CA PRO A 305 -7.30 -29.13 -34.56
C PRO A 305 -7.75 -29.05 -36.03
N ALA A 306 -8.19 -27.88 -36.47
CA ALA A 306 -8.57 -27.66 -37.87
C ALA A 306 -7.35 -27.57 -38.79
N GLY A 307 -6.17 -27.28 -38.22
CA GLY A 307 -4.91 -27.13 -38.94
C GLY A 307 -3.69 -27.48 -38.08
N PRO A 308 -2.47 -27.18 -38.57
CA PRO A 308 -1.25 -27.40 -37.81
C PRO A 308 -1.21 -26.53 -36.55
N ILE A 309 -0.75 -27.10 -35.43
CA ILE A 309 -0.54 -26.39 -34.16
C ILE A 309 0.85 -25.75 -34.17
N ALA A 310 0.92 -24.44 -33.89
CA ALA A 310 2.19 -23.73 -33.79
C ALA A 310 3.07 -24.33 -32.70
N THR A 311 4.34 -24.61 -32.99
CA THR A 311 5.30 -25.21 -32.04
C THR A 311 5.99 -24.19 -31.16
N ARG A 312 6.02 -22.92 -31.56
CA ARG A 312 6.56 -21.76 -30.85
C ARG A 312 5.63 -20.55 -31.04
N PRO A 313 5.58 -19.60 -30.11
CA PRO A 313 4.82 -18.39 -30.29
C PRO A 313 5.52 -17.43 -31.26
N VAL A 314 4.73 -16.56 -31.90
CA VAL A 314 5.23 -15.41 -32.67
C VAL A 314 5.35 -14.20 -31.74
N GLU A 315 6.55 -13.62 -31.61
CA GLU A 315 6.73 -12.34 -30.92
C GLU A 315 6.09 -11.21 -31.74
N VAL A 316 5.27 -10.39 -31.10
CA VAL A 316 4.60 -9.25 -31.72
C VAL A 316 4.70 -8.00 -30.83
N PRO A 317 4.66 -6.78 -31.39
CA PRO A 317 4.51 -5.57 -30.59
C PRO A 317 3.22 -5.61 -29.74
N TYR A 318 3.26 -5.12 -28.51
CA TYR A 318 2.06 -5.01 -27.67
C TYR A 318 0.97 -4.16 -28.34
N GLY A 319 -0.29 -4.63 -28.30
CA GLY A 319 -1.42 -4.01 -29.02
C GLY A 319 -1.63 -4.55 -30.45
N THR A 320 -0.76 -5.44 -30.94
CA THR A 320 -1.00 -6.15 -32.20
C THR A 320 -2.17 -7.13 -32.06
N THR A 321 -3.14 -7.07 -32.97
CA THR A 321 -4.19 -8.10 -33.06
C THR A 321 -3.58 -9.42 -33.54
N VAL A 322 -3.82 -10.49 -32.80
CA VAL A 322 -3.27 -11.83 -33.06
C VAL A 322 -4.38 -12.84 -33.39
N THR A 323 -4.04 -13.91 -34.09
CA THR A 323 -4.98 -14.97 -34.52
C THR A 323 -4.55 -16.38 -34.11
N GLY A 324 -3.35 -16.54 -33.57
CA GLY A 324 -2.76 -17.80 -33.13
C GLY A 324 -1.77 -17.53 -32.00
N TRP A 325 -0.92 -18.51 -31.70
CA TRP A 325 -0.02 -18.40 -30.56
C TRP A 325 1.02 -17.31 -30.78
N SER A 326 0.85 -16.23 -30.01
CA SER A 326 1.69 -15.05 -30.05
C SER A 326 2.01 -14.58 -28.65
N PHE A 327 3.07 -13.79 -28.51
CA PHE A 327 3.42 -13.14 -27.26
C PHE A 327 3.92 -11.72 -27.49
N ALA A 328 3.75 -10.89 -26.47
CA ALA A 328 4.29 -9.55 -26.46
C ALA A 328 4.89 -9.25 -25.09
N SER A 329 6.11 -8.68 -25.08
CA SER A 329 6.62 -8.00 -23.90
C SER A 329 5.74 -6.79 -23.61
N ILE A 330 5.29 -6.65 -22.37
CA ILE A 330 4.52 -5.49 -21.93
C ILE A 330 5.53 -4.40 -21.58
N PRO A 331 5.53 -3.24 -22.28
CA PRO A 331 6.58 -2.25 -22.11
C PRO A 331 6.67 -1.73 -20.66
N ARG A 332 7.71 -2.11 -19.92
CA ARG A 332 8.07 -1.48 -18.63
C ARG A 332 8.46 -0.01 -18.80
N GLU A 333 8.83 0.37 -20.02
CA GLU A 333 9.34 1.69 -20.43
C GLU A 333 8.27 2.79 -20.51
N ASN A 334 6.98 2.41 -20.45
CA ASN A 334 5.85 3.34 -20.43
C ASN A 334 5.28 3.56 -19.03
N ARG A 335 5.96 3.09 -17.98
CA ARG A 335 5.53 3.38 -16.61
C ARG A 335 5.44 4.89 -16.40
N PRO A 336 4.33 5.38 -15.83
CA PRO A 336 4.23 6.79 -15.54
C PRO A 336 5.30 7.17 -14.51
N VAL A 337 5.90 8.34 -14.72
CA VAL A 337 6.99 8.86 -13.89
C VAL A 337 6.39 9.53 -12.67
N LEU A 338 6.80 9.12 -11.48
CA LEU A 338 6.47 9.79 -10.25
C LEU A 338 7.72 10.51 -9.73
N VAL A 339 7.65 11.83 -9.63
CA VAL A 339 8.82 12.63 -9.28
C VAL A 339 8.80 12.99 -7.80
N PHE A 340 9.93 12.80 -7.14
CA PHE A 340 10.21 13.23 -5.77
C PHE A 340 11.16 14.43 -5.80
N VAL A 341 10.72 15.59 -5.29
CA VAL A 341 11.59 16.77 -5.14
C VAL A 341 12.23 16.70 -3.76
N GLU A 342 13.47 16.25 -3.72
CA GLU A 342 14.21 15.93 -2.50
C GLU A 342 13.45 14.92 -1.61
N SER A 343 14.08 14.49 -0.53
CA SER A 343 13.49 13.50 0.37
C SER A 343 13.99 13.69 1.80
N ASN A 344 13.38 12.99 2.74
CA ASN A 344 13.97 12.82 4.05
C ASN A 344 15.22 11.92 3.93
N THR A 345 16.29 12.31 4.61
CA THR A 345 17.57 11.58 4.59
C THR A 345 17.55 10.31 5.45
N THR A 346 16.52 10.15 6.27
CA THR A 346 16.34 9.02 7.18
C THR A 346 14.87 8.59 7.21
N GLY A 347 14.60 7.35 7.59
CA GLY A 347 13.24 6.84 7.78
C GLY A 347 12.48 6.66 6.46
N THR A 348 11.37 7.39 6.30
CA THR A 348 10.36 7.17 5.23
C THR A 348 10.80 7.56 3.83
N GLY A 349 11.86 8.37 3.67
CA GLY A 349 12.28 8.90 2.37
C GLY A 349 12.64 7.82 1.34
N MET A 350 13.55 6.91 1.68
CA MET A 350 13.95 5.79 0.81
C MET A 350 12.85 4.73 0.68
N LEU A 351 11.99 4.60 1.70
CA LEU A 351 10.82 3.71 1.65
C LEU A 351 9.78 4.23 0.65
N ALA A 352 9.62 5.55 0.51
CA ALA A 352 8.67 6.16 -0.41
C ALA A 352 9.03 5.83 -1.87
N LEU A 353 10.33 5.91 -2.18
CA LEU A 353 10.88 5.57 -3.50
C LEU A 353 10.63 4.09 -3.85
N ARG A 354 10.93 3.18 -2.91
CA ARG A 354 10.63 1.73 -3.10
C ARG A 354 9.14 1.47 -3.25
N THR A 355 8.31 2.17 -2.50
CA THR A 355 6.85 2.05 -2.57
C THR A 355 6.34 2.48 -3.94
N ALA A 356 6.90 3.54 -4.54
CA ALA A 356 6.57 3.94 -5.89
C ALA A 356 6.94 2.88 -6.94
N VAL A 357 8.11 2.22 -6.81
CA VAL A 357 8.47 1.06 -7.67
C VAL A 357 7.46 -0.08 -7.51
N ARG A 358 7.12 -0.44 -6.25
CA ARG A 358 6.12 -1.48 -5.93
C ARG A 358 4.75 -1.17 -6.54
N LEU A 359 4.37 0.10 -6.58
CA LEU A 359 3.14 0.58 -7.21
C LEU A 359 3.25 0.75 -8.74
N GLY A 360 4.33 0.28 -9.36
CA GLY A 360 4.49 0.26 -10.81
C GLY A 360 4.81 1.62 -11.44
N PHE A 361 5.26 2.60 -10.67
CA PHE A 361 5.82 3.85 -11.20
C PHE A 361 7.29 3.69 -11.55
N GLU A 362 7.82 4.59 -12.37
CA GLU A 362 9.25 4.90 -12.39
C GLU A 362 9.50 6.09 -11.45
N PRO A 363 10.00 5.87 -10.23
CA PRO A 363 10.31 6.98 -9.35
C PRO A 363 11.56 7.72 -9.83
N VAL A 364 11.48 9.04 -9.85
CA VAL A 364 12.61 9.93 -10.14
C VAL A 364 12.85 10.84 -8.94
N LEU A 365 14.05 10.77 -8.34
CA LEU A 365 14.46 11.67 -7.28
C LEU A 365 15.25 12.84 -7.89
N LEU A 366 14.72 14.04 -7.76
CA LEU A 366 15.43 15.29 -8.04
C LEU A 366 16.12 15.74 -6.76
N ALA A 367 17.45 15.86 -6.79
CA ALA A 367 18.22 16.24 -5.63
C ALA A 367 19.37 17.19 -6.01
N LYS A 368 19.65 18.18 -5.16
CA LYS A 368 20.83 19.06 -5.31
C LYS A 368 22.12 18.29 -5.11
N ASP A 369 22.11 17.37 -4.15
CA ASP A 369 23.20 16.42 -3.89
C ASP A 369 22.63 15.03 -3.61
N PRO A 370 22.57 14.14 -4.62
CA PRO A 370 22.11 12.77 -4.44
C PRO A 370 22.93 11.96 -3.41
N ALA A 371 24.22 12.28 -3.21
CA ALA A 371 25.10 11.54 -2.29
C ALA A 371 24.68 11.69 -0.81
N ARG A 372 23.83 12.67 -0.51
CA ARG A 372 23.25 12.87 0.83
C ARG A 372 22.31 11.72 1.26
N TYR A 373 21.78 10.95 0.32
CA TYR A 373 20.76 9.93 0.57
C TYR A 373 21.36 8.53 0.70
N ALA A 374 21.63 8.12 1.93
CA ALA A 374 22.10 6.76 2.21
C ALA A 374 21.05 5.71 1.79
N GLY A 375 21.49 4.69 1.05
CA GLY A 375 20.63 3.58 0.59
C GLY A 375 19.83 3.86 -0.68
N LEU A 376 20.11 4.96 -1.38
CA LEU A 376 19.45 5.36 -2.63
C LEU A 376 19.61 4.33 -3.75
N ASP A 377 20.82 3.77 -3.92
CA ASP A 377 21.11 2.77 -4.97
C ASP A 377 20.22 1.52 -4.85
N GLY A 378 19.76 1.17 -3.64
CA GLY A 378 18.89 0.03 -3.39
C GLY A 378 17.39 0.31 -3.54
N THR A 379 16.99 1.52 -3.97
CA THR A 379 15.57 1.91 -4.06
C THR A 379 14.93 1.59 -5.41
N GLY A 380 15.72 1.37 -6.45
CA GLY A 380 15.22 1.27 -7.84
C GLY A 380 14.77 2.61 -8.44
N CYS A 381 15.08 3.72 -7.78
CA CYS A 381 14.78 5.07 -8.26
C CYS A 381 15.87 5.61 -9.19
N ARG A 382 15.46 6.36 -10.22
CA ARG A 382 16.38 7.13 -11.05
C ARG A 382 16.66 8.48 -10.41
N THR A 383 17.92 8.88 -10.35
CA THR A 383 18.32 10.15 -9.72
C THR A 383 18.67 11.19 -10.77
N VAL A 384 18.26 12.43 -10.57
CA VAL A 384 18.67 13.57 -11.41
C VAL A 384 19.19 14.68 -10.50
N ALA A 385 20.45 15.05 -10.70
CA ALA A 385 21.04 16.18 -10.00
C ALA A 385 20.58 17.49 -10.65
N CYS A 386 19.96 18.39 -9.88
CA CYS A 386 19.58 19.73 -10.34
C CYS A 386 19.53 20.72 -9.18
N ASP A 387 19.50 22.01 -9.47
CA ASP A 387 19.23 23.01 -8.44
C ASP A 387 17.76 22.93 -8.01
N THR A 388 17.50 22.26 -6.89
CA THR A 388 16.16 22.03 -6.36
C THR A 388 15.50 23.27 -5.77
N GLU A 389 16.21 24.40 -5.72
CA GLU A 389 15.64 25.69 -5.32
C GLU A 389 15.20 26.52 -6.54
N SER A 390 15.62 26.14 -7.75
CA SER A 390 15.30 26.79 -9.02
C SER A 390 14.12 26.10 -9.70
N ASP A 391 12.98 26.80 -9.78
CA ASP A 391 11.79 26.29 -10.48
C ASP A 391 12.06 25.89 -11.92
N ALA A 392 12.83 26.72 -12.62
CA ALA A 392 13.16 26.50 -14.01
C ALA A 392 13.97 25.22 -14.17
N ASP A 393 14.94 24.98 -13.28
CA ASP A 393 15.75 23.78 -13.31
C ASP A 393 14.97 22.54 -12.90
N VAL A 394 14.12 22.63 -11.87
CA VAL A 394 13.26 21.50 -11.48
C VAL A 394 12.29 21.15 -12.59
N LEU A 395 11.57 22.11 -13.18
CA LEU A 395 10.65 21.85 -14.29
C LEU A 395 11.36 21.27 -15.51
N ARG A 396 12.56 21.77 -15.81
CA ARG A 396 13.40 21.21 -16.88
C ARG A 396 13.80 19.77 -16.57
N ALA A 397 14.31 19.51 -15.38
CA ALA A 397 14.72 18.18 -14.93
C ALA A 397 13.54 17.19 -14.93
N VAL A 398 12.34 17.61 -14.48
CA VAL A 398 11.10 16.82 -14.56
C VAL A 398 10.79 16.43 -16.00
N ARG A 399 10.81 17.39 -16.94
CA ARG A 399 10.47 17.14 -18.35
C ARG A 399 11.51 16.27 -19.05
N GLU A 400 12.79 16.52 -18.83
CA GLU A 400 13.89 15.69 -19.32
C GLU A 400 13.80 14.27 -18.76
N ALA A 401 13.51 14.16 -17.45
CA ALA A 401 13.31 12.90 -16.79
C ALA A 401 12.11 12.14 -17.35
N ALA A 402 10.98 12.78 -17.58
CA ALA A 402 9.80 12.12 -18.13
C ALA A 402 9.98 11.75 -19.61
N GLY A 403 10.68 12.58 -20.39
CA GLY A 403 10.77 12.43 -21.84
C GLY A 403 9.37 12.50 -22.46
N LYS A 404 8.95 11.43 -23.15
CA LYS A 404 7.60 11.31 -23.73
C LYS A 404 6.59 10.61 -22.81
N ARG A 405 7.01 10.17 -21.62
CA ARG A 405 6.17 9.41 -20.68
C ARG A 405 5.27 10.35 -19.88
N THR A 406 4.14 9.82 -19.40
CA THR A 406 3.24 10.55 -18.51
C THR A 406 3.91 10.82 -17.17
N ILE A 407 3.80 12.05 -16.67
CA ILE A 407 4.15 12.38 -15.28
C ILE A 407 2.90 12.08 -14.45
N ALA A 408 2.93 11.04 -13.62
CA ALA A 408 1.79 10.66 -12.76
C ALA A 408 1.57 11.67 -11.64
N GLY A 409 2.65 12.24 -11.11
CA GLY A 409 2.59 13.13 -9.96
C GLY A 409 3.94 13.70 -9.58
N LEU A 410 3.89 14.70 -8.71
CA LEU A 410 5.05 15.33 -8.10
C LEU A 410 4.83 15.36 -6.59
N THR A 411 5.77 14.85 -5.81
CA THR A 411 5.65 14.79 -4.35
C THR A 411 6.99 15.03 -3.66
N THR A 412 6.98 15.10 -2.34
CA THR A 412 8.18 15.11 -1.51
C THR A 412 7.86 14.50 -0.16
N THR A 413 8.86 13.90 0.47
CA THR A 413 8.78 13.55 1.91
C THR A 413 9.44 14.61 2.78
N SER A 414 10.12 15.59 2.17
CA SER A 414 10.91 16.60 2.86
C SER A 414 10.06 17.80 3.26
N ASP A 415 10.10 18.10 4.55
CA ASP A 415 9.49 19.30 5.14
C ASP A 415 10.00 20.60 4.57
N PHE A 416 11.14 20.63 3.87
CA PHE A 416 11.68 21.86 3.31
C PHE A 416 11.15 22.15 1.90
N TYR A 417 10.52 21.16 1.24
CA TYR A 417 10.14 21.25 -0.17
C TYR A 417 8.64 21.21 -0.43
N LEU A 418 7.79 20.92 0.57
CA LEU A 418 6.32 20.87 0.43
C LEU A 418 5.71 22.02 -0.40
N GLU A 419 5.98 23.28 -0.03
CA GLU A 419 5.49 24.46 -0.76
C GLU A 419 5.99 24.52 -2.21
N HIS A 420 7.29 24.30 -2.40
CA HIS A 420 7.93 24.31 -3.71
C HIS A 420 7.35 23.22 -4.61
N THR A 421 7.20 22.01 -4.08
CA THR A 421 6.56 20.87 -4.75
C THR A 421 5.11 21.16 -5.12
N ALA A 422 4.32 21.77 -4.23
CA ALA A 422 2.92 22.11 -4.54
C ALA A 422 2.82 23.13 -5.69
N ARG A 423 3.68 24.15 -5.69
CA ARG A 423 3.72 25.14 -6.78
C ARG A 423 4.14 24.53 -8.12
N LEU A 424 5.13 23.64 -8.11
CA LEU A 424 5.56 22.91 -9.31
C LEU A 424 4.48 21.94 -9.81
N ALA A 425 3.77 21.25 -8.91
CA ALA A 425 2.67 20.36 -9.26
C ALA A 425 1.53 21.14 -9.93
N ALA A 426 1.16 22.31 -9.37
CA ALA A 426 0.18 23.21 -9.95
C ALA A 426 0.61 23.70 -11.36
N ALA A 427 1.88 24.09 -11.53
CA ALA A 427 2.42 24.51 -12.82
C ALA A 427 2.41 23.40 -13.90
N LEU A 428 2.39 22.13 -13.48
CA LEU A 428 2.31 20.96 -14.36
C LEU A 428 0.88 20.41 -14.51
N GLY A 429 -0.11 21.00 -13.83
CA GLY A 429 -1.50 20.50 -13.82
C GLY A 429 -1.66 19.14 -13.15
N LEU A 430 -0.79 18.82 -12.19
CA LEU A 430 -0.78 17.54 -11.47
C LEU A 430 -1.59 17.64 -10.16
N PRO A 431 -2.04 16.51 -9.60
CA PRO A 431 -2.67 16.48 -8.27
C PRO A 431 -1.73 17.07 -7.21
N GLY A 432 -2.26 17.95 -6.36
CA GLY A 432 -1.50 18.61 -5.32
C GLY A 432 -2.33 19.67 -4.60
N HIS A 433 -1.77 20.23 -3.53
CA HIS A 433 -2.39 21.34 -2.82
C HIS A 433 -2.18 22.67 -3.55
N ALA A 434 -3.03 23.64 -3.23
CA ALA A 434 -2.70 25.04 -3.46
C ALA A 434 -1.38 25.38 -2.73
N PRO A 435 -0.43 26.09 -3.37
CA PRO A 435 0.83 26.49 -2.73
C PRO A 435 0.62 27.22 -1.41
N GLU A 436 -0.40 28.08 -1.35
CA GLU A 436 -0.77 28.88 -0.19
C GLU A 436 -1.14 28.01 1.02
N THR A 437 -1.78 26.85 0.79
CA THR A 437 -2.08 25.86 1.84
C THR A 437 -0.81 25.30 2.46
N MET A 438 0.19 24.97 1.62
CA MET A 438 1.47 24.45 2.11
C MET A 438 2.27 25.53 2.84
N THR A 439 2.27 26.77 2.33
CA THR A 439 2.87 27.93 3.00
C THR A 439 2.20 28.16 4.36
N ALA A 440 0.86 28.10 4.44
CA ALA A 440 0.11 28.26 5.67
C ALA A 440 0.42 27.19 6.72
N CYS A 441 0.61 25.93 6.31
CA CYS A 441 1.02 24.84 7.20
C CYS A 441 2.48 24.98 7.67
N ARG A 442 3.39 25.44 6.80
CA ARG A 442 4.82 25.56 7.10
C ARG A 442 5.17 26.77 7.95
N ASP A 443 4.52 27.90 7.70
CA ASP A 443 4.70 29.11 8.48
C ASP A 443 3.72 29.10 9.64
N LYS A 444 4.25 28.83 10.84
CA LYS A 444 3.49 28.79 12.08
C LYS A 444 2.76 30.10 12.34
N SER A 445 3.26 31.26 11.89
CA SER A 445 2.54 32.54 12.02
C SER A 445 1.26 32.59 11.18
N LEU A 446 1.29 31.99 9.98
CA LEU A 446 0.14 31.87 9.11
C LEU A 446 -0.84 30.82 9.64
N THR A 447 -0.34 29.68 10.14
CA THR A 447 -1.17 28.71 10.87
C THR A 447 -1.92 29.39 12.01
N ARG A 448 -1.21 30.16 12.86
CA ARG A 448 -1.83 30.86 13.98
C ARG A 448 -2.89 31.87 13.57
N THR A 449 -2.64 32.60 12.49
CA THR A 449 -3.60 33.55 11.91
C THR A 449 -4.85 32.80 11.41
N ALA A 450 -4.67 31.73 10.62
CA ALA A 450 -5.77 30.94 10.06
C ALA A 450 -6.66 30.30 11.15
N LEU A 451 -6.04 29.75 12.20
CA LEU A 451 -6.77 29.16 13.33
C LEU A 451 -7.56 30.22 14.11
N ARG A 452 -6.98 31.41 14.32
CA ARG A 452 -7.68 32.52 15.00
C ARG A 452 -8.91 32.94 14.21
N ASP A 453 -8.73 33.15 12.92
CA ASP A 453 -9.80 33.66 12.04
C ASP A 453 -10.92 32.61 11.87
N ALA A 454 -10.60 31.32 11.99
CA ALA A 454 -11.56 30.22 12.01
C ALA A 454 -12.13 29.89 13.40
N GLY A 455 -11.67 30.55 14.47
CA GLY A 455 -12.10 30.29 15.85
C GLY A 455 -11.65 28.93 16.41
N VAL A 456 -10.59 28.33 15.85
CA VAL A 456 -10.04 27.05 16.33
C VAL A 456 -9.16 27.32 17.55
N PRO A 457 -9.37 26.62 18.69
CA PRO A 457 -8.58 26.81 19.90
C PRO A 457 -7.08 26.57 19.65
N GLN A 458 -6.28 27.53 20.10
CA GLN A 458 -4.82 27.58 19.93
C GLN A 458 -4.20 28.45 21.05
N PRO A 459 -2.88 28.38 21.29
CA PRO A 459 -2.22 29.23 22.28
C PRO A 459 -2.29 30.72 21.93
N ALA A 460 -2.33 31.59 22.94
CA ALA A 460 -2.05 33.01 22.71
C ALA A 460 -0.64 33.18 22.12
N PHE A 461 -0.46 34.10 21.17
CA PHE A 461 0.79 34.19 20.42
C PHE A 461 1.16 35.62 20.01
N ALA A 462 2.45 35.84 19.80
CA ALA A 462 3.03 37.04 19.19
C ALA A 462 4.12 36.64 18.20
N VAL A 463 4.18 37.35 17.06
CA VAL A 463 5.19 37.14 16.01
C VAL A 463 5.99 38.43 15.88
N ILE A 464 7.31 38.32 15.94
CA ILE A 464 8.20 39.47 15.87
C ILE A 464 9.30 39.22 14.83
N GLY A 465 9.70 40.28 14.15
CA GLY A 465 10.84 40.30 13.22
C GLY A 465 11.97 41.24 13.66
N ASP A 466 11.74 42.07 14.68
CA ASP A 466 12.73 42.96 15.27
C ASP A 466 12.98 42.58 16.74
N SER A 467 14.26 42.54 17.11
CA SER A 467 14.71 42.34 18.48
C SER A 467 14.18 43.39 19.45
N ALA A 468 13.87 44.61 18.99
CA ALA A 468 13.32 45.69 19.82
C ALA A 468 11.93 45.34 20.40
N ASP A 469 11.17 44.49 19.72
CA ASP A 469 9.78 44.15 20.08
C ASP A 469 9.66 42.96 21.04
N ILE A 470 10.78 42.27 21.33
CA ILE A 470 10.82 41.04 22.13
C ILE A 470 10.13 41.24 23.50
N ALA A 471 10.51 42.28 24.24
CA ALA A 471 10.00 42.50 25.60
C ALA A 471 8.48 42.75 25.61
N GLY A 472 7.97 43.50 24.63
CA GLY A 472 6.54 43.74 24.48
C GLY A 472 5.76 42.47 24.13
N ALA A 473 6.31 41.64 23.25
CA ALA A 473 5.71 40.37 22.86
C ALA A 473 5.68 39.34 24.02
N VAL A 474 6.75 39.24 24.81
CA VAL A 474 6.76 38.39 26.01
C VAL A 474 5.72 38.87 27.02
N ALA A 475 5.61 40.18 27.22
CA ALA A 475 4.64 40.75 28.16
C ALA A 475 3.18 40.53 27.70
N SER A 476 2.90 40.58 26.40
CA SER A 476 1.55 40.38 25.88
C SER A 476 1.09 38.92 25.90
N VAL A 477 2.01 37.97 25.66
CA VAL A 477 1.72 36.53 25.71
C VAL A 477 1.67 36.00 27.14
N GLY A 478 2.53 36.50 28.02
CA GLY A 478 2.65 36.02 29.40
C GLY A 478 3.61 34.85 29.58
N LEU A 479 3.84 34.46 30.84
CA LEU A 479 4.81 33.43 31.24
C LEU A 479 4.14 32.29 32.02
N PRO A 480 4.66 31.05 31.93
CA PRO A 480 5.76 30.63 31.06
C PRO A 480 5.34 30.58 29.59
N CYS A 481 6.27 30.85 28.68
CA CYS A 481 6.04 30.85 27.24
C CYS A 481 6.94 29.85 26.51
N VAL A 482 6.62 29.60 25.24
CA VAL A 482 7.44 28.84 24.31
C VAL A 482 7.93 29.80 23.23
N VAL A 483 9.24 29.79 22.97
CA VAL A 483 9.87 30.60 21.93
C VAL A 483 10.41 29.67 20.86
N LYS A 484 10.01 29.88 19.60
CA LYS A 484 10.34 29.02 18.46
C LYS A 484 10.41 29.79 17.14
N PRO A 485 11.17 29.32 16.13
CA PRO A 485 11.12 29.92 14.80
C PRO A 485 9.73 29.72 14.15
N VAL A 486 9.33 30.64 13.27
CA VAL A 486 8.05 30.51 12.54
C VAL A 486 8.07 29.36 11.52
N GLY A 487 9.24 29.00 11.00
CA GLY A 487 9.45 27.85 10.12
C GLY A 487 10.57 26.97 10.66
N GLY A 488 10.60 25.69 10.29
CA GLY A 488 11.60 24.73 10.77
C GLY A 488 11.02 23.32 10.91
N SER A 489 11.84 22.38 11.36
CA SER A 489 11.44 20.98 11.56
C SER A 489 12.27 20.35 12.68
N GLY A 490 11.78 19.25 13.28
CA GLY A 490 12.53 18.45 14.26
C GLY A 490 12.78 19.11 15.62
N SER A 491 11.87 19.98 16.07
CA SER A 491 11.97 20.73 17.34
C SER A 491 13.22 21.58 17.49
N GLN A 492 13.85 21.97 16.37
CA GLN A 492 15.01 22.86 16.37
C GLN A 492 14.63 24.24 16.89
N ASP A 493 15.40 24.73 17.86
CA ASP A 493 15.24 26.04 18.48
C ASP A 493 13.85 26.31 19.09
N VAL A 494 13.18 25.25 19.56
CA VAL A 494 11.97 25.36 20.38
C VAL A 494 12.35 25.27 21.86
N LEU A 495 12.07 26.33 22.64
CA LEU A 495 12.46 26.40 24.04
C LEU A 495 11.30 26.84 24.93
N TRP A 496 11.07 26.12 26.02
CA TRP A 496 10.23 26.56 27.12
C TRP A 496 10.98 27.55 28.00
N CYS A 497 10.37 28.72 28.22
CA CYS A 497 10.97 29.83 28.92
C CYS A 497 10.16 30.14 30.19
N ALA A 498 10.79 29.92 31.36
CA ALA A 498 10.18 30.16 32.66
C ALA A 498 10.03 31.66 32.98
N ASP A 499 10.95 32.47 32.46
CA ASP A 499 11.07 33.90 32.74
C ASP A 499 11.34 34.71 31.47
N ALA A 500 11.14 36.02 31.57
CA ALA A 500 11.26 36.95 30.45
C ALA A 500 12.70 37.08 29.92
N ALA A 501 13.71 36.89 30.78
CA ALA A 501 15.12 36.98 30.39
C ALA A 501 15.50 35.81 29.46
N THR A 502 15.12 34.58 29.85
CA THR A 502 15.31 33.37 29.05
C THR A 502 14.57 33.47 27.71
N ALA A 503 13.32 33.95 27.73
CA ALA A 503 12.53 34.15 26.52
C ALA A 503 13.20 35.16 25.58
N ALA A 504 13.70 36.27 26.11
CA ALA A 504 14.31 37.31 25.30
C ALA A 504 15.64 36.89 24.68
N GLU A 505 16.50 36.23 25.46
CA GLU A 505 17.79 35.70 24.99
C GLU A 505 17.58 34.70 23.84
N HIS A 506 16.67 33.74 24.04
CA HIS A 506 16.42 32.73 23.01
C HIS A 506 15.71 33.31 21.78
N ALA A 507 14.79 34.28 21.95
CA ALA A 507 14.16 34.98 20.82
C ALA A 507 15.19 35.73 19.96
N ALA A 508 16.12 36.45 20.58
CA ALA A 508 17.20 37.12 19.88
C ALA A 508 18.10 36.12 19.12
N ARG A 509 18.39 34.96 19.73
CA ARG A 509 19.14 33.88 19.09
C ARG A 509 18.44 33.34 17.85
N VAL A 510 17.12 33.10 17.92
CA VAL A 510 16.33 32.62 16.78
C VAL A 510 16.31 33.66 15.65
N LEU A 511 16.15 34.94 15.96
CA LEU A 511 16.18 36.03 14.97
C LEU A 511 17.55 36.17 14.27
N ALA A 512 18.63 35.82 14.96
CA ALA A 512 19.98 35.86 14.40
C ALA A 512 20.26 34.72 13.39
N VAL A 513 19.41 33.68 13.34
CA VAL A 513 19.57 32.57 12.38
C VAL A 513 19.04 32.99 11.02
N THR A 514 19.95 33.20 10.06
CA THR A 514 19.60 33.65 8.70
C THR A 514 19.40 32.50 7.70
N GLU A 515 19.94 31.32 7.97
CA GLU A 515 19.84 30.13 7.10
C GLU A 515 19.49 28.87 7.90
N ASN A 516 18.74 27.96 7.30
CA ASN A 516 18.38 26.67 7.91
C ASN A 516 19.40 25.56 7.59
N VAL A 517 19.17 24.33 8.08
CA VAL A 517 20.05 23.16 7.86
C VAL A 517 20.15 22.68 6.40
N ARG A 518 19.40 23.30 5.48
CA ARG A 518 19.46 23.09 4.03
C ARG A 518 20.13 24.26 3.31
N GLY A 519 20.58 25.29 4.03
CA GLY A 519 21.16 26.52 3.46
C GLY A 519 20.11 27.48 2.89
N GLN A 520 18.83 27.27 3.18
CA GLN A 520 17.76 28.14 2.70
C GLN A 520 17.56 29.30 3.69
N ALA A 521 17.27 30.49 3.19
CA ALA A 521 16.99 31.65 4.03
C ALA A 521 15.82 31.39 4.99
N THR A 522 15.96 31.84 6.25
CA THR A 522 14.87 31.81 7.21
C THR A 522 13.90 32.97 6.97
N ALA A 523 12.72 32.91 7.57
CA ALA A 523 11.75 33.99 7.51
C ALA A 523 12.17 35.25 8.30
N GLY A 524 13.27 35.21 9.07
CA GLY A 524 13.70 36.31 9.93
C GLY A 524 12.67 36.67 11.01
N LYS A 525 11.86 35.70 11.46
CA LYS A 525 10.79 35.90 12.44
C LYS A 525 10.85 34.84 13.53
N VAL A 526 10.50 35.24 14.74
CA VAL A 526 10.33 34.34 15.89
C VAL A 526 8.90 34.43 16.41
N LEU A 527 8.41 33.30 16.90
CA LEU A 527 7.08 33.09 17.43
C LEU A 527 7.18 32.82 18.93
N ILE A 528 6.48 33.63 19.71
CA ILE A 528 6.37 33.52 21.16
C ILE A 528 4.93 33.11 21.46
N GLU A 529 4.74 32.02 22.20
CA GLU A 529 3.43 31.44 22.48
C GLU A 529 3.24 31.12 23.94
N GLU A 530 1.99 31.19 24.38
CA GLU A 530 1.56 30.66 25.66
C GLU A 530 1.92 29.17 25.75
N TYR A 531 2.46 28.75 26.90
CA TYR A 531 2.66 27.33 27.15
C TYR A 531 1.33 26.66 27.50
N ALA A 532 0.66 26.07 26.51
CA ALA A 532 -0.51 25.22 26.72
C ALA A 532 -0.14 24.01 27.59
N ARG A 533 -0.72 23.94 28.80
CA ARG A 533 -0.47 22.88 29.77
C ARG A 533 -1.41 21.69 29.55
N GLY A 534 -0.84 20.49 29.48
CA GLY A 534 -1.59 19.25 29.34
C GLY A 534 -0.82 18.17 28.58
N PRO A 535 -1.32 16.93 28.54
CA PRO A 535 -0.74 15.87 27.72
C PRO A 535 -0.79 16.21 26.24
N GLU A 536 0.24 15.75 25.53
CA GLU A 536 0.46 16.03 24.12
C GLU A 536 0.17 14.81 23.26
N TYR A 537 -0.60 15.03 22.20
CA TYR A 537 -0.99 14.03 21.23
C TYR A 537 -0.66 14.53 19.84
N SER A 538 -0.58 13.59 18.90
CA SER A 538 -0.76 13.91 17.50
C SER A 538 -1.93 13.13 16.93
N VAL A 539 -2.62 13.74 15.98
CA VAL A 539 -3.71 13.11 15.24
C VAL A 539 -3.21 12.85 13.84
N GLU A 540 -3.17 11.58 13.47
CA GLU A 540 -2.73 11.15 12.15
C GLU A 540 -3.93 11.21 11.21
N MET A 541 -3.91 12.16 10.30
CA MET A 541 -5.01 12.48 9.39
C MET A 541 -4.63 12.11 7.96
N PHE A 542 -5.63 11.76 7.16
CA PHE A 542 -5.49 11.61 5.73
C PHE A 542 -6.68 12.26 5.03
N CYS A 543 -6.41 13.24 4.15
CA CYS A 543 -7.45 13.94 3.40
C CYS A 543 -7.56 13.39 1.98
N ASP A 544 -8.78 13.29 1.46
CA ASP A 544 -9.04 13.07 0.04
C ASP A 544 -10.22 13.95 -0.39
N ASN A 545 -9.96 14.89 -1.31
CA ASN A 545 -10.93 15.87 -1.81
C ASN A 545 -11.70 16.60 -0.67
N GLY A 546 -10.96 17.07 0.33
CA GLY A 546 -11.47 17.84 1.46
C GLY A 546 -12.09 17.00 2.57
N GLN A 547 -12.22 15.68 2.40
CA GLN A 547 -12.67 14.78 3.45
C GLN A 547 -11.48 14.34 4.29
N ALA A 548 -11.39 14.85 5.53
CA ALA A 548 -10.34 14.52 6.48
C ALA A 548 -10.70 13.28 7.32
N ALA A 549 -10.12 12.14 6.95
CA ALA A 549 -10.21 10.90 7.72
C ALA A 549 -9.19 10.90 8.87
N CYS A 550 -9.65 10.56 10.07
CA CYS A 550 -8.77 10.33 11.21
C CYS A 550 -8.33 8.87 11.20
N ILE A 551 -7.03 8.63 11.05
CA ILE A 551 -6.44 7.29 11.07
C ILE A 551 -6.28 6.81 12.51
N GLY A 552 -5.96 7.73 13.41
CA GLY A 552 -5.92 7.50 14.85
C GLY A 552 -5.17 8.60 15.58
N VAL A 553 -5.18 8.52 16.91
CA VAL A 553 -4.48 9.43 17.80
C VAL A 553 -3.21 8.73 18.29
N THR A 554 -2.07 9.42 18.25
CA THR A 554 -0.80 8.97 18.81
C THR A 554 -0.55 9.71 20.13
N GLN A 555 -0.25 8.98 21.20
CA GLN A 555 0.23 9.59 22.45
C GLN A 555 1.74 9.79 22.38
N ARG A 556 2.21 10.97 22.78
CA ARG A 556 3.63 11.34 22.71
C ARG A 556 4.25 11.45 24.10
N THR A 557 5.53 11.10 24.20
CA THR A 557 6.37 11.32 25.38
C THR A 557 7.56 12.17 24.97
N ALA A 558 7.75 13.29 25.67
CA ALA A 558 8.85 14.22 25.45
C ALA A 558 9.91 14.13 26.56
N CYS A 559 11.09 14.69 26.30
CA CYS A 559 12.12 14.90 27.31
C CYS A 559 11.68 15.96 28.33
N ALA A 560 12.47 16.11 29.39
CA ALA A 560 12.22 17.15 30.39
C ALA A 560 12.40 18.55 29.79
N LEU A 561 11.62 19.50 30.32
CA LEU A 561 11.80 20.92 30.04
C LEU A 561 13.26 21.35 30.30
N PRO A 562 13.81 22.28 29.49
CA PRO A 562 13.08 23.22 28.63
C PRO A 562 12.88 22.78 27.17
N TYR A 563 13.25 21.54 26.82
CA TYR A 563 13.16 21.04 25.43
C TYR A 563 11.92 20.16 25.22
N PHE A 564 11.54 19.96 23.96
CA PHE A 564 10.36 19.19 23.54
C PHE A 564 10.73 18.00 22.64
N VAL A 565 11.90 17.40 22.85
CA VAL A 565 12.36 16.28 22.03
C VAL A 565 11.60 15.03 22.43
N GLU A 566 11.01 14.37 21.45
CA GLU A 566 10.23 13.17 21.73
C GLU A 566 11.17 11.97 21.98
N THR A 567 10.87 11.26 23.06
CA THR A 567 11.60 10.10 23.57
C THR A 567 10.82 8.81 23.36
N GLY A 568 9.53 8.89 23.02
CA GLY A 568 8.73 7.75 22.62
C GLY A 568 7.29 8.12 22.26
N HIS A 569 6.58 7.17 21.65
CA HIS A 569 5.17 7.32 21.24
C HIS A 569 4.45 5.98 21.28
N VAL A 570 3.12 5.99 21.39
CA VAL A 570 2.26 4.81 21.22
C VAL A 570 1.04 5.14 20.36
N PHE A 571 0.69 4.23 19.46
CA PHE A 571 -0.42 4.33 18.51
C PHE A 571 -1.23 3.01 18.45
N PRO A 572 -2.58 3.09 18.44
CA PRO A 572 -3.35 4.26 18.85
C PRO A 572 -3.13 4.56 20.34
N ALA A 573 -3.46 5.78 20.77
CA ALA A 573 -3.50 6.16 22.17
C ALA A 573 -4.69 5.50 22.86
N GLU A 574 -4.49 5.00 24.07
CA GLU A 574 -5.57 4.40 24.87
C GLU A 574 -6.34 5.51 25.60
N LEU A 575 -7.40 6.01 24.96
CA LEU A 575 -8.19 7.16 25.39
C LEU A 575 -9.70 6.83 25.38
N PRO A 576 -10.51 7.50 26.21
CA PRO A 576 -11.96 7.48 26.04
C PRO A 576 -12.37 7.96 24.64
N GLU A 577 -13.38 7.32 24.06
CA GLU A 577 -13.86 7.62 22.69
C GLU A 577 -14.22 9.10 22.52
N ALA A 578 -14.83 9.72 23.54
CA ALA A 578 -15.14 11.15 23.55
C ALA A 578 -13.88 12.03 23.38
N THR A 579 -12.83 11.74 24.14
CA THR A 579 -11.56 12.48 24.09
C THR A 579 -10.85 12.29 22.74
N SER A 580 -10.83 11.06 22.22
CA SER A 580 -10.28 10.80 20.88
C SER A 580 -11.10 11.50 19.79
N GLY A 581 -12.43 11.59 19.96
CA GLY A 581 -13.33 12.30 19.08
C GLY A 581 -13.09 13.81 19.07
N GLU A 582 -12.89 14.42 20.24
CA GLU A 582 -12.55 15.85 20.39
C GLU A 582 -11.21 16.20 19.74
N LEU A 583 -10.18 15.35 19.93
CA LEU A 583 -8.87 15.51 19.28
C LEU A 583 -9.00 15.43 17.75
N ALA A 584 -9.70 14.41 17.25
CA ALA A 584 -9.94 14.23 15.82
C ALA A 584 -10.70 15.41 15.22
N GLU A 585 -11.72 15.93 15.92
CA GLU A 585 -12.49 17.07 15.44
C GLU A 585 -11.69 18.37 15.44
N SER A 586 -10.91 18.62 16.49
CA SER A 586 -9.97 19.75 16.52
C SER A 586 -8.97 19.70 15.35
N ALA A 587 -8.45 18.51 15.03
CA ALA A 587 -7.60 18.31 13.86
C ALA A 587 -8.33 18.60 12.53
N ARG A 588 -9.57 18.14 12.35
CA ARG A 588 -10.38 18.44 11.15
C ARG A 588 -10.62 19.93 10.98
N GLN A 589 -10.96 20.63 12.07
CA GLN A 589 -11.19 22.07 12.05
C GLN A 589 -9.90 22.83 11.69
N ALA A 590 -8.77 22.41 12.25
CA ALA A 590 -7.47 22.98 11.93
C ALA A 590 -7.10 22.81 10.45
N LEU A 591 -7.25 21.60 9.91
CA LEU A 591 -7.00 21.29 8.50
C LEU A 591 -7.92 22.08 7.57
N LYS A 592 -9.20 22.22 7.93
CA LYS A 592 -10.16 23.05 7.20
C LYS A 592 -9.76 24.53 7.22
N ALA A 593 -9.28 25.06 8.35
CA ALA A 593 -8.88 26.46 8.49
C ALA A 593 -7.73 26.86 7.55
N VAL A 594 -6.80 25.94 7.29
CA VAL A 594 -5.68 26.17 6.36
C VAL A 594 -5.98 25.73 4.91
N GLY A 595 -7.18 25.23 4.63
CA GLY A 595 -7.59 24.76 3.30
C GLY A 595 -6.91 23.45 2.88
N PHE A 596 -6.64 22.55 3.82
CA PHE A 596 -5.99 21.27 3.55
C PHE A 596 -6.95 20.28 2.86
N ASP A 597 -6.58 19.82 1.66
CA ASP A 597 -7.50 19.11 0.76
C ASP A 597 -7.18 17.62 0.55
N ARG A 598 -5.90 17.25 0.42
CA ARG A 598 -5.47 15.92 -0.05
C ARG A 598 -4.23 15.43 0.69
N GLY A 599 -4.05 14.12 0.83
CA GLY A 599 -2.82 13.53 1.37
C GLY A 599 -2.74 13.52 2.89
N PRO A 600 -1.60 13.08 3.44
CA PRO A 600 -1.43 12.91 4.88
C PRO A 600 -1.17 14.23 5.60
N ALA A 601 -1.72 14.37 6.79
CA ALA A 601 -1.38 15.43 7.72
C ALA A 601 -1.17 14.88 9.13
N HIS A 602 -0.19 15.43 9.83
CA HIS A 602 0.09 15.15 11.23
C HIS A 602 -0.19 16.41 12.05
N VAL A 603 -1.24 16.37 12.86
CA VAL A 603 -1.68 17.54 13.64
C VAL A 603 -1.31 17.33 15.11
N GLU A 604 -0.49 18.21 15.64
CA GLU A 604 -0.05 18.17 17.04
C GLU A 604 -1.02 18.98 17.91
N ILE A 605 -1.52 18.37 18.97
CA ILE A 605 -2.57 18.94 19.83
C ILE A 605 -2.22 18.66 21.29
N ARG A 606 -2.43 19.66 22.15
CA ARG A 606 -2.42 19.46 23.61
C ARG A 606 -3.83 19.44 24.16
N MET A 607 -4.12 18.45 24.98
CA MET A 607 -5.39 18.38 25.71
C MET A 607 -5.24 19.17 27.01
N THR A 608 -5.83 20.36 27.07
CA THR A 608 -5.80 21.24 28.25
C THR A 608 -7.06 21.04 29.09
N ASP A 609 -7.13 21.66 30.27
CA ASP A 609 -8.35 21.67 31.10
C ASP A 609 -9.55 22.33 30.40
N MET A 610 -9.29 23.14 29.36
CA MET A 610 -10.30 23.81 28.54
C MET A 610 -10.61 23.06 27.23
N GLY A 611 -10.01 21.89 27.02
CA GLY A 611 -10.14 21.07 25.81
C GLY A 611 -8.91 21.09 24.89
N PRO A 612 -9.03 20.55 23.66
CA PRO A 612 -7.92 20.41 22.72
C PRO A 612 -7.47 21.76 22.15
N VAL A 613 -6.16 22.01 22.19
CA VAL A 613 -5.49 23.22 21.69
C VAL A 613 -4.50 22.81 20.61
N VAL A 614 -4.67 23.32 19.39
CA VAL A 614 -3.83 22.97 18.24
C VAL A 614 -2.45 23.63 18.36
N ILE A 615 -1.41 22.81 18.36
CA ILE A 615 -0.02 23.25 18.47
C ILE A 615 0.60 23.41 17.08
N GLU A 616 0.45 22.44 16.18
CA GLU A 616 1.10 22.47 14.87
C GLU A 616 0.36 21.63 13.83
N ILE A 617 0.38 22.06 12.57
CA ILE A 617 -0.10 21.29 11.42
C ILE A 617 1.09 20.95 10.54
N ASN A 618 1.41 19.67 10.42
CA ASN A 618 2.46 19.18 9.54
C ASN A 618 1.83 18.55 8.30
N ALA A 619 2.02 19.17 7.14
CA ALA A 619 1.45 18.76 5.84
C ALA A 619 2.16 17.55 5.21
N ARG A 620 2.47 16.54 6.01
CA ARG A 620 3.16 15.30 5.60
C ARG A 620 2.88 14.18 6.59
N LEU A 621 3.37 12.99 6.25
CA LEU A 621 3.47 11.90 7.22
C LEU A 621 4.33 12.29 8.42
N ALA A 622 3.89 11.83 9.59
CA ALA A 622 4.56 12.01 10.85
C ALA A 622 6.01 11.48 10.84
N GLY A 623 6.87 12.14 11.61
CA GLY A 623 8.23 11.69 11.87
C GLY A 623 8.25 10.54 12.90
N GLY A 624 9.45 10.17 13.36
CA GLY A 624 9.56 9.26 14.50
C GLY A 624 9.00 7.85 14.27
N MET A 625 8.95 7.39 13.02
CA MET A 625 8.42 6.07 12.63
C MET A 625 6.93 5.87 12.94
N ILE A 626 6.17 6.92 13.22
CA ILE A 626 4.71 6.82 13.44
C ILE A 626 3.98 6.13 12.27
N PRO A 627 4.31 6.37 10.98
CA PRO A 627 3.70 5.60 9.88
C PRO A 627 3.92 4.08 9.97
N GLU A 628 5.07 3.63 10.49
CA GLU A 628 5.29 2.20 10.75
C GLU A 628 4.48 1.69 11.93
N LEU A 629 4.28 2.51 12.97
CA LEU A 629 3.41 2.16 14.09
C LEU A 629 1.96 2.01 13.62
N VAL A 630 1.48 2.94 12.78
CA VAL A 630 0.15 2.84 12.14
C VAL A 630 0.04 1.55 11.34
N ARG A 631 1.03 1.25 10.49
CA ARG A 631 1.03 0.02 9.68
C ARG A 631 1.02 -1.25 10.54
N ALA A 632 1.83 -1.30 11.60
CA ALA A 632 1.87 -2.45 12.50
C ALA A 632 0.56 -2.63 13.30
N ALA A 633 -0.02 -1.51 13.74
CA ALA A 633 -1.26 -1.49 14.53
C ALA A 633 -2.53 -1.77 13.71
N THR A 634 -2.59 -1.33 12.44
CA THR A 634 -3.84 -1.29 11.65
C THR A 634 -3.77 -1.99 10.30
N GLY A 635 -2.56 -2.29 9.81
CA GLY A 635 -2.33 -2.75 8.44
C GLY A 635 -2.33 -1.62 7.39
N ILE A 636 -2.72 -0.40 7.74
CA ILE A 636 -2.75 0.73 6.80
C ILE A 636 -1.33 1.23 6.53
N ASP A 637 -0.87 1.09 5.28
CA ASP A 637 0.39 1.69 4.81
C ASP A 637 0.14 3.14 4.35
N LEU A 638 0.33 4.10 5.27
CA LEU A 638 0.14 5.52 4.98
C LEU A 638 1.13 6.07 3.95
N LEU A 639 2.30 5.44 3.80
CA LEU A 639 3.29 5.82 2.81
C LEU A 639 2.83 5.43 1.40
N GLU A 640 2.28 4.22 1.27
CA GLU A 640 1.60 3.82 0.05
C GLU A 640 0.45 4.78 -0.30
N GLN A 641 -0.36 5.17 0.69
CA GLN A 641 -1.47 6.08 0.44
C GLN A 641 -0.99 7.47 0.01
N GLN A 642 0.11 7.99 0.57
CA GLN A 642 0.73 9.25 0.12
C GLN A 642 1.14 9.17 -1.35
N VAL A 643 1.81 8.09 -1.75
CA VAL A 643 2.26 7.87 -3.13
C VAL A 643 1.06 7.77 -4.09
N ARG A 644 0.01 7.04 -3.70
CA ARG A 644 -1.24 6.93 -4.47
C ARG A 644 -1.91 8.30 -4.65
N ALA A 645 -2.06 9.06 -3.56
CA ALA A 645 -2.69 10.37 -3.57
C ALA A 645 -1.95 11.36 -4.48
N ALA A 646 -0.62 11.36 -4.44
CA ALA A 646 0.24 12.19 -5.30
C ALA A 646 0.10 11.83 -6.79
N ALA A 647 -0.13 10.55 -7.10
CA ALA A 647 -0.38 10.07 -8.45
C ALA A 647 -1.86 10.22 -8.91
N GLY A 648 -2.72 10.80 -8.08
CA GLY A 648 -4.15 10.93 -8.36
C GLY A 648 -4.95 9.62 -8.25
N TYR A 649 -4.40 8.58 -7.63
CA TYR A 649 -5.08 7.31 -7.42
C TYR A 649 -5.93 7.34 -6.15
N PRO A 650 -7.04 6.55 -6.10
CA PRO A 650 -7.84 6.41 -4.89
C PRO A 650 -7.02 5.86 -3.73
N VAL A 651 -7.22 6.43 -2.54
CA VAL A 651 -6.59 5.96 -1.30
C VAL A 651 -7.44 4.87 -0.63
N ARG A 652 -6.79 3.98 0.11
CA ARG A 652 -7.39 2.86 0.84
C ARG A 652 -7.00 2.96 2.31
N LEU A 653 -7.96 3.34 3.14
CA LEU A 653 -7.77 3.62 4.57
C LEU A 653 -8.55 2.63 5.45
N LEU A 654 -8.63 1.37 5.01
CA LEU A 654 -9.34 0.32 5.72
C LEU A 654 -8.34 -0.48 6.58
N ALA A 655 -8.57 -0.48 7.89
CA ALA A 655 -7.79 -1.30 8.81
C ALA A 655 -8.15 -2.78 8.66
N ASP A 656 -7.14 -3.66 8.59
CA ASP A 656 -7.31 -5.11 8.53
C ASP A 656 -7.11 -5.79 9.89
N ARG A 657 -6.61 -5.03 10.88
CA ARG A 657 -6.35 -5.46 12.26
C ARG A 657 -6.52 -4.29 13.22
N ALA A 658 -6.63 -4.60 14.51
CA ALA A 658 -6.70 -3.62 15.58
C ALA A 658 -5.75 -4.02 16.70
N ARG A 659 -4.52 -3.49 16.66
CA ARG A 659 -3.46 -3.70 17.65
C ARG A 659 -2.90 -2.36 18.10
N HIS A 660 -1.92 -2.40 19.00
CA HIS A 660 -1.16 -1.25 19.44
C HIS A 660 0.31 -1.42 19.06
N ALA A 661 0.96 -0.33 18.68
CA ALA A 661 2.37 -0.28 18.37
C ALA A 661 3.01 0.96 18.99
N GLY A 662 4.23 0.82 19.47
CA GLY A 662 4.91 1.92 20.16
C GLY A 662 6.39 1.92 19.89
N ILE A 663 7.01 3.05 20.22
CA ILE A 663 8.43 3.30 20.03
C ILE A 663 9.05 3.96 21.27
N ARG A 664 10.31 3.62 21.53
CA ARG A 664 11.21 4.39 22.39
C ARG A 664 12.47 4.75 21.63
N PHE A 665 12.90 6.00 21.72
CA PHE A 665 14.16 6.44 21.16
C PHE A 665 15.30 6.25 22.14
N LEU A 666 16.45 5.81 21.63
CA LEU A 666 17.70 5.73 22.37
C LEU A 666 18.34 7.12 22.38
N VAL A 667 18.66 7.64 23.56
CA VAL A 667 19.24 8.98 23.75
C VAL A 667 20.38 8.91 24.76
N ALA A 668 21.35 9.82 24.65
CA ALA A 668 22.42 9.92 25.64
C ALA A 668 21.92 10.60 26.92
N ARG A 669 22.34 10.08 28.09
CA ARG A 669 22.01 10.67 29.40
C ARG A 669 22.92 11.81 29.80
N ARG A 670 24.10 11.90 29.18
CA ARG A 670 25.15 12.89 29.48
C ARG A 670 25.88 13.32 28.22
N THR A 671 26.55 14.45 28.31
CA THR A 671 27.40 14.97 27.23
C THR A 671 28.74 14.23 27.23
N GLY A 672 29.18 13.79 26.04
CA GLY A 672 30.44 13.06 25.87
C GLY A 672 30.62 12.58 24.43
N ARG A 673 31.51 11.61 24.22
CA ARG A 673 31.63 10.88 22.94
C ARG A 673 31.04 9.49 23.08
N LEU A 674 30.20 9.10 22.12
CA LEU A 674 29.63 7.75 22.07
C LEU A 674 30.75 6.72 21.92
N VAL A 675 30.83 5.77 22.83
CA VAL A 675 31.77 4.64 22.75
C VAL A 675 31.07 3.46 22.07
N ALA A 676 29.90 3.08 22.57
CA ALA A 676 29.10 1.98 22.02
C ALA A 676 27.63 2.11 22.44
N ILE A 677 26.75 1.41 21.72
CA ILE A 677 25.38 1.10 22.16
C ILE A 677 25.34 -0.43 22.33
N THR A 678 25.11 -0.89 23.55
CA THR A 678 25.20 -2.31 23.92
C THR A 678 23.85 -2.85 24.37
N GLY A 679 23.69 -4.18 24.44
CA GLY A 679 22.46 -4.83 24.90
C GLY A 679 21.30 -4.86 23.89
N THR A 680 21.57 -4.50 22.63
CA THR A 680 20.56 -4.47 21.57
C THR A 680 20.03 -5.85 21.22
N ALA A 681 20.89 -6.88 21.21
CA ALA A 681 20.49 -8.27 20.91
C ALA A 681 19.64 -8.89 22.03
N GLU A 682 19.84 -8.49 23.28
CA GLU A 682 19.00 -8.83 24.41
C GLU A 682 17.64 -8.15 24.28
N ALA A 683 17.62 -6.86 23.95
CA ALA A 683 16.40 -6.10 23.73
C ALA A 683 15.55 -6.65 22.58
N GLU A 684 16.16 -7.08 21.47
CA GLU A 684 15.46 -7.73 20.35
C GLU A 684 14.79 -9.06 20.73
N ARG A 685 15.28 -9.75 21.77
CA ARG A 685 14.72 -11.01 22.25
C ARG A 685 13.56 -10.84 23.23
N VAL A 686 13.26 -9.62 23.65
CA VAL A 686 12.10 -9.35 24.53
C VAL A 686 10.81 -9.64 23.74
N PRO A 687 9.91 -10.52 24.24
CA PRO A 687 8.65 -10.80 23.56
C PRO A 687 7.85 -9.52 23.28
N GLY A 688 7.35 -9.38 22.06
CA GLY A 688 6.60 -8.19 21.62
C GLY A 688 7.47 -7.10 20.98
N VAL A 689 8.80 -7.16 21.11
CA VAL A 689 9.71 -6.29 20.34
C VAL A 689 9.76 -6.77 18.89
N GLU A 690 9.45 -5.87 17.96
CA GLU A 690 9.61 -6.15 16.52
C GLU A 690 11.00 -5.80 16.01
N ARG A 691 11.59 -4.70 16.53
CA ARG A 691 12.79 -4.14 15.94
C ARG A 691 13.57 -3.28 16.93
N VAL A 692 14.90 -3.45 16.94
CA VAL A 692 15.85 -2.52 17.55
C VAL A 692 16.76 -1.97 16.46
N VAL A 693 16.92 -0.64 16.40
CA VAL A 693 17.78 0.02 15.41
C VAL A 693 18.71 0.99 16.12
N THR A 694 19.99 0.94 15.79
CA THR A 694 20.99 1.92 16.24
C THR A 694 21.49 2.74 15.06
N THR A 695 21.52 4.06 15.23
CA THR A 695 22.02 5.02 14.22
C THR A 695 23.22 5.82 14.71
N GLY A 696 23.58 5.73 16.00
CA GLY A 696 24.79 6.35 16.55
C GLY A 696 26.05 5.56 16.23
N SER A 697 27.07 6.23 15.70
CA SER A 697 28.40 5.64 15.46
C SER A 697 29.39 6.00 16.57
N PRO A 698 30.29 5.08 16.98
CA PRO A 698 31.36 5.38 17.92
C PRO A 698 32.18 6.62 17.53
N GLY A 699 32.60 7.40 18.52
CA GLY A 699 33.32 8.67 18.39
C GLY A 699 32.43 9.91 18.17
N ARG A 700 31.14 9.73 17.83
CA ARG A 700 30.17 10.83 17.67
C ARG A 700 30.00 11.60 18.98
N ALA A 701 30.00 12.93 18.92
CA ALA A 701 29.63 13.75 20.06
C ALA A 701 28.14 13.60 20.37
N VAL A 702 27.80 13.34 21.63
CA VAL A 702 26.43 13.12 22.10
C VAL A 702 26.14 13.98 23.33
N ARG A 703 24.86 14.20 23.59
CA ARG A 703 24.34 15.02 24.70
C ARG A 703 22.91 14.59 25.05
N PRO A 704 22.38 14.99 26.21
CA PRO A 704 20.95 14.91 26.47
C PRO A 704 20.15 15.62 25.38
N PRO A 705 18.99 15.09 25.00
CA PRO A 705 18.29 15.49 23.78
C PRO A 705 17.83 16.95 23.84
N ARG A 706 18.25 17.75 22.85
CA ARG A 706 17.81 19.14 22.63
C ARG A 706 17.00 19.31 21.35
N ASP A 707 17.24 18.46 20.36
CA ASP A 707 16.47 18.35 19.12
C ASP A 707 16.36 16.88 18.67
N ALA A 708 15.59 16.62 17.61
CA ALA A 708 15.37 15.26 17.11
C ALA A 708 16.64 14.55 16.61
N TYR A 709 17.73 15.27 16.31
CA TYR A 709 18.98 14.69 15.80
C TYR A 709 19.85 14.10 16.91
N ASP A 710 19.55 14.38 18.18
CA ASP A 710 20.22 13.78 19.34
C ASP A 710 19.76 12.32 19.61
N ARG A 711 18.82 11.79 18.82
CA ARG A 711 18.41 10.37 18.83
C ARG A 711 19.50 9.48 18.23
N LEU A 712 19.77 8.37 18.89
CA LEU A 712 20.84 7.41 18.56
C LEU A 712 20.33 6.06 18.09
N GLY A 713 19.02 5.90 18.01
CA GLY A 713 18.36 4.66 17.66
C GLY A 713 16.95 4.60 18.21
N TYR A 714 16.30 3.44 18.07
CA TYR A 714 14.97 3.20 18.63
C TYR A 714 14.67 1.71 18.83
N VAL A 715 13.67 1.44 19.66
CA VAL A 715 13.04 0.14 19.85
C VAL A 715 11.57 0.27 19.48
N ILE A 716 11.03 -0.62 18.65
CA ILE A 716 9.61 -0.71 18.31
C ILE A 716 9.04 -2.01 18.86
N ALA A 717 7.86 -1.93 19.47
CA ALA A 717 7.10 -3.07 19.97
C ALA A 717 5.64 -3.01 19.53
N VAL A 718 4.98 -4.18 19.51
CA VAL A 718 3.58 -4.36 19.13
C VAL A 718 2.91 -5.28 20.16
N GLY A 719 1.66 -4.95 20.52
CA GLY A 719 0.88 -5.68 21.52
C GLY A 719 -0.61 -5.47 21.32
N ASP A 720 -1.41 -6.04 22.21
CA ASP A 720 -2.86 -5.99 22.11
C ASP A 720 -3.45 -4.78 22.85
N SER A 721 -2.73 -4.20 23.82
CA SER A 721 -3.03 -2.91 24.48
C SER A 721 -1.87 -1.92 24.43
N ALA A 722 -2.15 -0.62 24.60
CA ALA A 722 -1.10 0.39 24.66
C ALA A 722 -0.22 0.19 25.90
N GLN A 723 -0.82 -0.21 27.02
CA GLN A 723 -0.07 -0.50 28.25
C GLN A 723 0.92 -1.67 28.08
N GLU A 724 0.51 -2.77 27.45
CA GLU A 724 1.41 -3.91 27.17
C GLU A 724 2.61 -3.48 26.31
N VAL A 725 2.36 -2.66 25.29
CA VAL A 725 3.41 -2.11 24.43
C VAL A 725 4.38 -1.26 25.23
N LEU A 726 3.89 -0.38 26.10
CA LEU A 726 4.74 0.48 26.93
C LEU A 726 5.60 -0.33 27.91
N GLU A 727 5.03 -1.35 28.56
CA GLU A 727 5.76 -2.24 29.46
C GLU A 727 6.85 -3.03 28.73
N THR A 728 6.55 -3.52 27.52
CA THR A 728 7.50 -4.21 26.64
C THR A 728 8.64 -3.31 26.23
N LEU A 729 8.34 -2.08 25.80
CA LEU A 729 9.34 -1.09 25.43
C LEU A 729 10.25 -0.72 26.59
N ASP A 730 9.68 -0.50 27.77
CA ASP A 730 10.45 -0.16 28.96
C ASP A 730 11.34 -1.34 29.41
N ALA A 731 10.87 -2.58 29.26
CA ALA A 731 11.68 -3.78 29.49
C ALA A 731 12.85 -3.88 28.51
N ALA A 732 12.61 -3.66 27.22
CA ALA A 732 13.63 -3.70 26.19
C ALA A 732 14.67 -2.58 26.35
N VAL A 733 14.24 -1.34 26.58
CA VAL A 733 15.15 -0.19 26.74
C VAL A 733 16.01 -0.30 28.00
N ARG A 734 15.53 -0.95 29.07
CA ARG A 734 16.35 -1.23 30.27
C ARG A 734 17.54 -2.15 29.99
N LEU A 735 17.50 -2.90 28.90
CA LEU A 735 18.60 -3.78 28.48
C LEU A 735 19.61 -3.04 27.59
N VAL A 736 19.27 -1.86 27.07
CA VAL A 736 20.12 -1.10 26.14
C VAL A 736 20.88 -0.01 26.87
N ASP A 737 22.20 -0.06 26.79
CA ASP A 737 23.08 0.95 27.37
C ASP A 737 23.78 1.78 26.28
N VAL A 738 23.60 3.11 26.37
CA VAL A 738 24.33 4.11 25.57
C VAL A 738 25.57 4.53 26.36
N VAL A 739 26.73 3.97 26.01
CA VAL A 739 27.99 4.19 26.71
C VAL A 739 28.73 5.36 26.09
N THR A 740 29.11 6.35 26.91
CA THR A 740 29.96 7.48 26.52
C THR A 740 31.32 7.40 27.20
N ASP A 741 32.29 8.17 26.72
CA ASP A 741 33.64 8.30 27.30
C ASP A 741 33.68 8.92 28.71
N GLN A 742 32.51 9.24 29.26
CA GLN A 742 32.33 9.74 30.61
C GLN A 742 31.76 8.66 31.54
N ASP A 743 31.36 7.48 31.00
CA ASP A 743 30.70 6.39 31.73
C ASP A 743 31.57 5.56 32.66
#